data_AF-A0A844GUB7-F1
#
_entry.id   AF-A0A844GUB7-F1
#
_cell.length_a   1.000
_cell.length_b   1.000
_cell.length_c   1.000
_cell.angle_alpha   90.00
_cell.angle_beta   90.00
_cell.angle_gamma   90.00
#
_symmetry.space_group_name_H-M   'P 1'
#
loop_
_entity.id
_entity.type
_entity.pdbx_description
1 polymer ?
#
loop_
_entity_poly.entity_id
_entity_poly.type
_entity_poly.pdbx_seq_one_letter_code
_entity_poly.pdbx_strand_id
1 'polypeptide(L)'
;MNNPKLANYFTLERRYTRSINLERDFDDQEVLKGYILTDKAIDVLGRILQGLTKESNSNCWTLTGVYGTGKSAFCHYLGCLLSPKKSNIYKSSFSIIESISKVNNELIKDYEQLINNLPRQGFIRAIAVSQRESITNTIIRALSIGLNNFKLKNKSHFQEQLESFNELIKQGKNVKNSAIISLIKEIISQAKTDLIFIIDELGKNLEYAVYNQGAEDVYLLQQLAELEPINGNRVYILGILHQAFTEYGQRLGKIQRNEWAKIQGRFEDIPFTESVAQMMRLMGEAINIGKEIKNVDGDRQEARGKRQEGFFQDSSYSLFNYDRIVDYSQQWFDSLYQTLSVEKIDKLILENIYPLHPLTALVLPTLCMRYAQNDRTLFTFITSDEPFSLKNFLTETVILSEEIKDTGEGRQQEFLKDSNCDFVKYSLPTLKLDRVYDYFIESAGMGLTSRPNLQRWIEIHDLIADSKSLDEDSLRVLKVIGILNLVTITGITKATRQLVAYGLCDLPQEEEVNYWQEKIDGLLKGGIITYRRQIDELRIWQGSDFNVDQELESYQDSESLVKLLSELRPLKPMVAQRHSYQTGTLRYFERHYLDSFSLLDNKGFKPLVKCDSDTADGYLGYWLDDDIPSSFPSSTVDGLPVIIITASNLPILRLRVREFSALNWLDKTAKELQADGVARKEVRYRLAEAERFLDDTLANVFDVREENNQCWIQGELVNISSISQLNFRISRICEQVYPKSPILWNELINRRNLTAQGMMARRQLISAMVNNSTMPKLGLTGYGPEVTMYFSLLQETGIHRISEGLKDIGEGRQQLFSLNTSLVSGENKTSEDNQITPPRHTYY
;
A
#
# COMPACT_ATOMS: atom_id res chain seq x y z
N MET A 1 -12.97 -29.99 45.75
CA MET A 1 -12.14 -28.81 45.47
C MET A 1 -12.87 -27.99 44.42
N ASN A 2 -13.00 -26.67 44.60
CA ASN A 2 -13.54 -25.81 43.54
C ASN A 2 -12.44 -25.64 42.50
N ASN A 3 -12.57 -26.28 41.34
CA ASN A 3 -11.62 -26.11 40.25
C ASN A 3 -11.58 -24.62 39.83
N PRO A 4 -10.39 -24.01 39.74
CA PRO A 4 -10.28 -22.58 39.47
C PRO A 4 -10.66 -22.27 38.00
N LYS A 5 -11.26 -21.10 37.79
CA LYS A 5 -11.61 -20.60 36.45
C LYS A 5 -10.43 -19.88 35.80
N LEU A 6 -10.38 -19.86 34.47
CA LEU A 6 -9.34 -19.10 33.73
C LEU A 6 -9.34 -17.60 34.10
N ALA A 7 -10.51 -17.00 34.38
CA ALA A 7 -10.61 -15.60 34.82
C ALA A 7 -9.86 -15.29 36.13
N ASN A 8 -9.47 -16.30 36.92
CA ASN A 8 -8.63 -16.09 38.11
C ASN A 8 -7.15 -15.87 37.75
N TYR A 9 -6.72 -16.28 36.55
CA TYR A 9 -5.34 -16.22 36.08
C TYR A 9 -5.12 -15.21 34.95
N PHE A 10 -6.19 -14.85 34.22
CA PHE A 10 -6.12 -13.94 33.08
C PHE A 10 -6.99 -12.71 33.33
N THR A 11 -6.39 -11.54 33.16
CA THR A 11 -7.11 -10.27 33.09
C THR A 11 -7.01 -9.70 31.68
N LEU A 12 -8.10 -9.13 31.21
CA LEU A 12 -8.15 -8.51 29.89
C LEU A 12 -8.08 -7.01 30.06
N GLU A 13 -7.01 -6.39 29.56
CA GLU A 13 -6.89 -4.94 29.59
C GLU A 13 -7.47 -4.35 28.31
N ARG A 14 -8.41 -3.43 28.51
CA ARG A 14 -8.94 -2.60 27.42
C ARG A 14 -7.94 -1.49 27.13
N ARG A 15 -6.75 -1.83 26.62
CA ARG A 15 -5.73 -0.85 26.20
C ARG A 15 -6.16 -0.05 24.97
N TYR A 16 -7.08 -0.59 24.18
CA TYR A 16 -7.59 0.02 22.94
C TYR A 16 -8.96 0.67 23.19
N THR A 17 -8.98 1.69 24.05
CA THR A 17 -10.23 2.34 24.42
C THR A 17 -10.65 3.39 23.40
N ARG A 18 -11.56 2.95 22.51
CA ARG A 18 -12.50 3.74 21.68
C ARG A 18 -11.99 4.11 20.27
N SER A 19 -12.95 4.15 19.34
CA SER A 19 -12.78 4.76 18.02
C SER A 19 -12.36 6.22 18.21
N ILE A 20 -11.17 6.56 17.74
CA ILE A 20 -10.60 7.90 17.84
C ILE A 20 -11.36 8.82 16.87
N ASN A 21 -11.86 9.93 17.38
CA ASN A 21 -12.33 11.03 16.57
C ASN A 21 -11.23 12.10 16.55
N LEU A 22 -10.54 12.25 15.42
CA LEU A 22 -9.40 13.14 15.33
C LEU A 22 -9.73 14.60 15.72
N GLU A 23 -10.89 15.13 15.38
CA GLU A 23 -11.23 16.52 15.76
C GLU A 23 -11.44 16.72 17.26
N ARG A 24 -12.05 15.74 17.94
CA ARG A 24 -12.31 15.81 19.37
C ARG A 24 -11.10 15.45 20.20
N ASP A 25 -10.35 14.45 19.74
CA ASP A 25 -9.40 13.73 20.57
C ASP A 25 -7.94 14.21 20.36
N PHE A 26 -7.59 14.95 19.28
CA PHE A 26 -6.18 15.22 18.89
C PHE A 26 -5.25 15.86 19.94
N ASP A 27 -5.79 16.54 20.97
CA ASP A 27 -5.03 17.11 22.08
C ASP A 27 -5.29 16.41 23.42
N ASP A 28 -5.92 15.23 23.40
CA ASP A 28 -6.16 14.40 24.57
C ASP A 28 -4.99 13.43 24.82
N GLN A 29 -4.23 13.69 25.89
CA GLN A 29 -3.11 12.84 26.29
C GLN A 29 -3.56 11.45 26.74
N GLU A 30 -4.79 11.29 27.26
CA GLU A 30 -5.29 9.99 27.72
C GLU A 30 -5.47 9.01 26.57
N VAL A 31 -5.74 9.51 25.35
CA VAL A 31 -5.92 8.70 24.14
C VAL A 31 -4.59 8.07 23.67
N LEU A 32 -3.44 8.63 24.07
CA LEU A 32 -2.13 8.03 23.82
C LEU A 32 -1.81 6.88 24.79
N LYS A 33 -2.50 6.78 25.94
CA LYS A 33 -2.23 5.72 26.91
C LYS A 33 -2.66 4.37 26.32
N GLY A 34 -1.71 3.46 26.17
CA GLY A 34 -1.96 2.14 25.59
C GLY A 34 -1.91 2.09 24.06
N TYR A 35 -1.61 3.20 23.37
CA TYR A 35 -1.33 3.17 21.94
C TYR A 35 -0.01 2.43 21.66
N ILE A 36 -0.06 1.47 20.73
CA ILE A 36 1.10 0.68 20.31
C ILE A 36 1.44 1.04 18.87
N LEU A 37 2.70 1.44 18.63
CA LEU A 37 3.24 1.59 17.29
C LEU A 37 3.46 0.21 16.69
N THR A 38 2.67 -0.13 15.68
CA THR A 38 2.83 -1.34 14.88
C THR A 38 4.00 -1.22 13.90
N ASP A 39 4.50 -2.34 13.40
CA ASP A 39 5.54 -2.35 12.35
C ASP A 39 5.10 -1.52 11.14
N LYS A 40 3.82 -1.58 10.76
CA LYS A 40 3.31 -0.78 9.66
C LYS A 40 3.24 0.71 10.01
N ALA A 41 2.80 1.07 11.21
CA ALA A 41 2.81 2.44 11.68
C ALA A 41 4.24 3.02 11.74
N ILE A 42 5.25 2.21 12.07
CA ILE A 42 6.67 2.59 12.07
C ILE A 42 7.18 2.86 10.64
N ASP A 43 6.86 2.00 9.67
CA ASP A 43 7.18 2.22 8.24
C ASP A 43 6.52 3.52 7.73
N VAL A 44 5.22 3.70 8.00
CA VAL A 44 4.48 4.91 7.61
C VAL A 44 5.05 6.15 8.27
N LEU A 45 5.40 6.08 9.56
CA LEU A 45 6.05 7.17 10.29
C LEU A 45 7.38 7.56 9.64
N GLY A 46 8.22 6.59 9.28
CA GLY A 46 9.50 6.83 8.62
C GLY A 46 9.33 7.60 7.32
N ARG A 47 8.42 7.16 6.45
CA ARG A 47 8.10 7.82 5.17
C ARG A 47 7.65 9.26 5.37
N ILE A 48 6.73 9.49 6.31
CA ILE A 48 6.23 10.84 6.61
C ILE A 48 7.36 11.71 7.20
N LEU A 49 8.16 11.19 8.13
CA LEU A 49 9.26 11.94 8.74
C LEU A 49 10.32 12.37 7.71
N GLN A 50 10.68 11.49 6.77
CA GLN A 50 11.56 11.83 5.64
C GLN A 50 10.93 12.89 4.70
N GLY A 51 9.60 12.87 4.58
CA GLY A 51 8.80 13.95 4.00
C GLY A 51 9.01 15.31 4.67
N LEU A 52 8.90 15.30 6.00
CA LEU A 52 8.91 16.49 6.83
C LEU A 52 10.29 17.15 6.97
N THR A 53 11.40 16.44 6.70
CA THR A 53 12.77 16.97 6.80
C THR A 53 13.23 17.84 5.62
N LYS A 54 12.32 18.21 4.70
CA LYS A 54 12.55 19.17 3.59
C LYS A 54 13.52 18.70 2.49
N GLU A 55 14.19 17.56 2.66
CA GLU A 55 15.10 16.95 1.68
C GLU A 55 14.35 16.19 0.57
N SER A 56 13.12 15.76 0.83
CA SER A 56 12.25 15.10 -0.15
C SER A 56 11.25 16.08 -0.80
N ASN A 57 10.77 15.70 -2.00
CA ASN A 57 9.72 16.43 -2.73
C ASN A 57 8.30 15.95 -2.38
N SER A 58 8.15 14.98 -1.47
CA SER A 58 6.83 14.46 -1.06
C SER A 58 6.28 15.28 0.11
N ASN A 59 5.13 15.93 -0.08
CA ASN A 59 4.43 16.70 0.95
C ASN A 59 2.96 16.30 1.12
N CYS A 60 2.47 15.37 0.32
CA CYS A 60 1.07 14.96 0.29
C CYS A 60 0.96 13.43 0.28
N TRP A 61 0.21 12.89 1.24
CA TRP A 61 0.04 11.46 1.45
C TRP A 61 -1.44 11.10 1.60
N THR A 62 -1.79 9.90 1.17
CA THR A 62 -3.04 9.24 1.56
C THR A 62 -2.75 7.95 2.31
N LEU A 63 -3.45 7.71 3.42
CA LEU A 63 -3.46 6.42 4.11
C LEU A 63 -4.70 5.66 3.67
N THR A 64 -4.50 4.56 2.95
CA THR A 64 -5.60 3.76 2.40
C THR A 64 -5.68 2.41 3.11
N GLY A 65 -6.83 2.08 3.70
CA GLY A 65 -7.06 0.77 4.30
C GLY A 65 -8.48 0.64 4.82
N VAL A 66 -8.92 -0.58 5.11
CA VAL A 66 -10.30 -0.83 5.60
C VAL A 66 -10.58 -0.18 6.96
N TYR A 67 -11.85 -0.12 7.35
CA TYR A 67 -12.24 0.45 8.63
C TYR A 67 -11.65 -0.32 9.80
N GLY A 68 -10.98 0.41 10.69
CA GLY A 68 -10.46 -0.12 11.94
C GLY A 68 -8.97 -0.50 11.92
N THR A 69 -8.28 -0.33 10.79
CA THR A 69 -6.85 -0.69 10.66
C THR A 69 -5.91 0.20 11.47
N GLY A 70 -6.41 1.08 12.33
CA GLY A 70 -5.60 1.97 13.17
C GLY A 70 -5.19 3.29 12.51
N LYS A 71 -5.62 3.60 11.28
CA LYS A 71 -5.29 4.86 10.56
C LYS A 71 -5.49 6.13 11.40
N SER A 72 -6.68 6.31 11.97
CA SER A 72 -6.97 7.49 12.81
C SER A 72 -6.19 7.48 14.12
N ALA A 73 -5.86 6.32 14.68
CA ALA A 73 -5.01 6.20 15.87
C ALA A 73 -3.57 6.61 15.59
N PHE A 74 -3.04 6.16 14.45
CA PHE A 74 -1.74 6.57 13.96
C PHE A 74 -1.68 8.07 13.66
N CYS A 75 -2.70 8.63 13.01
CA CYS A 75 -2.76 10.06 12.72
C CYS A 75 -2.87 10.90 13.98
N HIS A 76 -3.56 10.40 15.02
CA HIS A 76 -3.60 11.02 16.34
C HIS A 76 -2.19 11.05 16.95
N TYR A 77 -1.52 9.89 16.99
CA TYR A 77 -0.14 9.77 17.45
C TYR A 77 0.81 10.74 16.73
N LEU A 78 0.76 10.77 15.39
CA LEU A 78 1.56 11.68 14.58
C LEU A 78 1.23 13.15 14.90
N GLY A 79 -0.04 13.51 15.00
CA GLY A 79 -0.48 14.85 15.39
C GLY A 79 0.04 15.26 16.78
N CYS A 80 0.08 14.33 17.74
CA CYS A 80 0.69 14.57 19.05
C CYS A 80 2.21 14.77 18.97
N LEU A 81 2.90 14.00 18.12
CA LEU A 81 4.35 14.09 17.90
C LEU A 81 4.76 15.42 17.24
N LEU A 82 3.88 16.02 16.44
CA LEU A 82 4.09 17.31 15.79
C LEU A 82 3.71 18.52 16.67
N SER A 83 3.30 18.30 17.91
CA SER A 83 3.00 19.36 18.88
C SER A 83 4.28 20.04 19.41
N PRO A 84 4.19 21.20 20.10
CA PRO A 84 5.37 21.88 20.64
C PRO A 84 6.16 20.97 21.58
N LYS A 85 7.50 20.92 21.45
CA LYS A 85 8.37 20.00 22.22
C LYS A 85 8.28 20.16 23.75
N LYS A 86 7.80 21.33 24.21
CA LYS A 86 7.58 21.62 25.64
C LYS A 86 6.27 21.04 26.19
N SER A 87 5.33 20.63 25.33
CA SER A 87 4.02 20.13 25.75
C SER A 87 4.11 18.73 26.36
N ASN A 88 3.15 18.38 27.23
CA ASN A 88 3.07 17.03 27.80
C ASN A 88 2.69 15.98 26.75
N ILE A 89 1.86 16.37 25.77
CA ILE A 89 1.42 15.52 24.66
C ILE A 89 2.60 15.10 23.78
N TYR A 90 3.51 16.03 23.44
CA TYR A 90 4.77 15.71 22.76
C TYR A 90 5.59 14.70 23.57
N LYS A 91 5.79 14.95 24.87
CA LYS A 91 6.61 14.07 25.72
C LYS A 91 6.03 12.66 25.80
N SER A 92 4.70 12.53 25.92
CA SER A 92 4.02 11.24 25.92
C SER A 92 4.16 10.52 24.59
N SER A 93 3.90 11.18 23.45
CA SER A 93 4.06 10.55 22.13
C SER A 93 5.52 10.19 21.83
N PHE A 94 6.48 11.03 22.21
CA PHE A 94 7.92 10.74 22.06
C PHE A 94 8.37 9.55 22.92
N SER A 95 7.82 9.37 24.12
CA SER A 95 8.15 8.22 24.99
C SER A 95 7.76 6.86 24.38
N ILE A 96 6.75 6.84 23.48
CA ILE A 96 6.33 5.63 22.79
C ILE A 96 7.44 5.18 21.83
N ILE A 97 7.97 6.06 20.99
CA ILE A 97 9.05 5.69 20.05
C ILE A 97 10.36 5.40 20.78
N GLU A 98 10.67 6.15 21.85
CA GLU A 98 11.86 5.92 22.70
C GLU A 98 11.82 4.55 23.40
N SER A 99 10.63 4.05 23.74
CA SER A 99 10.50 2.71 24.35
C SER A 99 10.89 1.59 23.38
N ILE A 100 10.72 1.82 22.07
CA ILE A 100 11.00 0.84 21.02
C ILE A 100 12.47 0.92 20.58
N SER A 101 13.07 2.11 20.56
CA SER A 101 14.49 2.28 20.20
C SER A 101 15.47 1.56 21.14
N LYS A 102 15.07 1.39 22.42
CA LYS A 102 15.80 0.62 23.43
C LYS A 102 15.94 -0.87 23.10
N VAL A 103 15.19 -1.38 22.11
CA VAL A 103 15.20 -2.79 21.67
C VAL A 103 16.22 -3.05 20.53
N ASN A 104 17.20 -2.16 20.31
CA ASN A 104 18.30 -2.34 19.35
C ASN A 104 17.87 -2.45 17.88
N ASN A 105 17.14 -1.44 17.37
CA ASN A 105 16.82 -1.30 15.95
C ASN A 105 17.46 -0.01 15.39
N GLU A 106 18.42 -0.13 14.47
CA GLU A 106 19.16 1.00 13.89
C GLU A 106 18.25 1.99 13.16
N LEU A 107 17.23 1.50 12.44
CA LEU A 107 16.24 2.35 11.73
C LEU A 107 15.50 3.31 12.66
N ILE A 108 15.22 2.87 13.89
CA ILE A 108 14.45 3.67 14.85
C ILE A 108 15.31 4.82 15.39
N LYS A 109 16.64 4.64 15.49
CA LYS A 109 17.56 5.71 15.88
C LYS A 109 17.57 6.83 14.85
N ASP A 110 17.50 6.49 13.56
CA ASP A 110 17.41 7.49 12.49
C ASP A 110 16.10 8.30 12.61
N TYR A 111 14.98 7.63 12.91
CA TYR A 111 13.70 8.32 13.11
C TYR A 111 13.72 9.25 14.32
N GLU A 112 14.36 8.85 15.43
CA GLU A 112 14.57 9.74 16.57
C GLU A 112 15.36 11.00 16.18
N GLN A 113 16.37 10.87 15.32
CA GLN A 113 17.11 12.03 14.80
C GLN A 113 16.22 12.94 13.94
N LEU A 114 15.41 12.37 13.04
CA LEU A 114 14.46 13.14 12.23
C LEU A 114 13.44 13.89 13.10
N ILE A 115 12.91 13.24 14.13
CA ILE A 115 11.99 13.85 15.12
C ILE A 115 12.70 14.97 15.90
N ASN A 116 13.97 14.77 16.25
CA ASN A 116 14.77 15.78 16.93
C ASN A 116 15.01 17.03 16.05
N ASN A 117 15.03 16.88 14.73
CA ASN A 117 15.14 17.98 13.76
C ASN A 117 13.83 18.75 13.54
N LEU A 118 12.67 18.24 14.01
CA LEU A 118 11.40 18.96 13.88
C LEU A 118 11.41 20.30 14.65
N PRO A 119 10.66 21.33 14.18
CA PRO A 119 10.61 22.64 14.80
C PRO A 119 10.25 22.58 16.30
N ARG A 120 11.02 23.28 17.15
CA ARG A 120 10.79 23.29 18.61
C ARG A 120 9.40 23.75 19.03
N GLN A 121 8.80 24.64 18.23
CA GLN A 121 7.45 25.17 18.44
C GLN A 121 6.34 24.27 17.89
N GLY A 122 6.67 23.16 17.23
CA GLY A 122 5.71 22.27 16.57
C GLY A 122 5.14 22.86 15.28
N PHE A 123 4.26 22.09 14.64
CA PHE A 123 3.54 22.47 13.42
C PHE A 123 2.21 23.17 13.77
N ILE A 124 1.66 23.91 12.82
CA ILE A 124 0.22 24.21 12.83
C ILE A 124 -0.51 22.94 12.39
N ARG A 125 -1.19 22.29 13.33
CA ARG A 125 -1.88 21.02 13.12
C ARG A 125 -3.35 21.28 12.74
N ALA A 126 -3.63 21.41 11.45
CA ALA A 126 -4.98 21.63 10.94
C ALA A 126 -5.69 20.28 10.73
N ILE A 127 -6.56 19.91 11.69
CA ILE A 127 -7.18 18.58 11.73
C ILE A 127 -8.67 18.71 11.47
N ALA A 128 -9.21 17.88 10.58
CA ALA A 128 -10.65 17.79 10.37
C ALA A 128 -11.13 16.35 10.08
N VAL A 129 -12.36 16.04 10.46
CA VAL A 129 -13.08 14.85 10.01
C VAL A 129 -14.07 15.30 8.94
N SER A 130 -13.84 14.85 7.70
CA SER A 130 -14.66 15.22 6.56
C SER A 130 -16.10 14.77 6.72
N GLN A 131 -16.99 15.62 6.22
CA GLN A 131 -18.41 15.30 6.04
C GLN A 131 -18.69 15.19 4.54
N ARG A 132 -19.93 14.87 4.14
CA ARG A 132 -20.34 14.97 2.73
C ARG A 132 -20.52 16.43 2.36
N GLU A 133 -19.40 17.12 2.20
CA GLU A 133 -19.28 18.56 1.95
C GLU A 133 -18.11 18.85 1.00
N SER A 134 -18.04 20.09 0.50
CA SER A 134 -16.90 20.57 -0.28
C SER A 134 -15.61 20.50 0.53
N ILE A 135 -14.48 20.18 -0.14
CA ILE A 135 -13.16 20.18 0.51
C ILE A 135 -12.80 21.56 1.09
N THR A 136 -13.31 22.63 0.48
CA THR A 136 -13.15 24.00 0.97
C THR A 136 -13.66 24.16 2.40
N ASN A 137 -14.85 23.62 2.69
CA ASN A 137 -15.45 23.68 4.02
C ASN A 137 -14.59 22.93 5.05
N THR A 138 -14.12 21.74 4.67
CA THR A 138 -13.26 20.91 5.53
C THR A 138 -11.93 21.62 5.82
N ILE A 139 -11.29 22.24 4.83
CA ILE A 139 -10.03 22.99 5.01
C ILE A 139 -10.22 24.21 5.93
N ILE A 140 -11.31 24.98 5.76
CA ILE A 140 -11.60 26.13 6.62
C ILE A 140 -11.80 25.69 8.08
N ARG A 141 -12.54 24.60 8.31
CA ARG A 141 -12.73 24.02 9.65
C ARG A 141 -11.41 23.52 10.23
N ALA A 142 -10.62 22.79 9.45
CA ALA A 142 -9.31 22.29 9.86
C ALA A 142 -8.36 23.44 10.27
N LEU A 143 -8.32 24.53 9.49
CA LEU A 143 -7.53 25.73 9.80
C LEU A 143 -7.98 26.39 11.10
N SER A 144 -9.30 26.52 11.32
CA SER A 144 -9.85 27.08 12.54
C SER A 144 -9.45 26.26 13.78
N ILE A 145 -9.48 24.93 13.67
CA ILE A 145 -9.02 24.02 14.72
C ILE A 145 -7.51 24.16 14.94
N GLY A 146 -6.70 24.16 13.87
CA GLY A 146 -5.24 24.28 13.99
C GLY A 146 -4.78 25.60 14.60
N LEU A 147 -5.40 26.72 14.23
CA LEU A 147 -5.13 28.03 14.83
C LEU A 147 -5.59 28.10 16.28
N ASN A 148 -6.66 27.38 16.65
CA ASN A 148 -7.12 27.37 18.03
C ASN A 148 -6.09 26.81 19.00
N ASN A 149 -5.34 25.80 18.53
CA ASN A 149 -4.40 25.03 19.34
C ASN A 149 -2.93 25.44 19.11
N PHE A 150 -2.69 26.50 18.34
CA PHE A 150 -1.37 27.05 18.10
C PHE A 150 -1.24 28.47 18.68
N LYS A 151 -0.11 28.77 19.32
CA LYS A 151 0.15 30.09 19.91
C LYS A 151 0.62 31.07 18.83
N LEU A 152 -0.26 31.97 18.40
CA LEU A 152 0.01 32.97 17.36
C LEU A 152 -0.42 34.39 17.82
N LYS A 153 0.38 35.42 17.52
CA LYS A 153 0.13 36.80 17.97
C LYS A 153 -1.15 37.42 17.39
N ASN A 154 -1.43 37.22 16.11
CA ASN A 154 -2.60 37.78 15.41
C ASN A 154 -3.69 36.72 15.19
N LYS A 155 -3.85 35.80 16.15
CA LYS A 155 -4.80 34.69 16.03
C LYS A 155 -6.24 35.17 15.79
N SER A 156 -6.69 36.20 16.49
CA SER A 156 -8.06 36.73 16.36
C SER A 156 -8.38 37.22 14.95
N HIS A 157 -7.44 37.92 14.30
CA HIS A 157 -7.61 38.41 12.93
C HIS A 157 -7.85 37.28 11.93
N PHE A 158 -7.06 36.21 12.01
CA PHE A 158 -7.24 35.05 11.14
C PHE A 158 -8.51 34.26 11.45
N GLN A 159 -8.94 34.23 12.71
CA GLN A 159 -10.20 33.62 13.11
C GLN A 159 -11.41 34.38 12.57
N GLU A 160 -11.41 35.71 12.65
CA GLU A 160 -12.46 36.55 12.06
C GLU A 160 -12.58 36.32 10.54
N GLN A 161 -11.45 36.18 9.83
CA GLN A 161 -11.46 35.85 8.40
C GLN A 161 -12.05 34.46 8.13
N LEU A 162 -11.68 33.43 8.89
CA LEU A 162 -12.24 32.08 8.76
C LEU A 162 -13.74 32.05 9.11
N GLU A 163 -14.18 32.81 10.12
CA GLU A 163 -15.59 32.97 10.47
C GLU A 163 -16.36 33.64 9.34
N SER A 164 -15.80 34.68 8.70
CA SER A 164 -16.42 35.32 7.53
C SER A 164 -16.58 34.34 6.35
N PHE A 165 -15.61 33.45 6.13
CA PHE A 165 -15.73 32.40 5.12
C PHE A 165 -16.82 31.39 5.48
N ASN A 166 -16.90 30.99 6.75
CA ASN A 166 -17.96 30.10 7.24
C ASN A 166 -19.36 30.73 7.10
N GLU A 167 -19.51 32.04 7.33
CA GLU A 167 -20.76 32.75 7.11
C GLU A 167 -21.18 32.77 5.64
N LEU A 168 -20.22 33.01 4.72
CA LEU A 168 -20.47 32.92 3.28
C LEU A 168 -20.95 31.51 2.88
N ILE A 169 -20.29 30.47 3.41
CA ILE A 169 -20.67 29.07 3.16
C ILE A 169 -22.09 28.78 3.69
N LYS A 170 -22.42 29.23 4.90
CA LYS A 170 -23.78 29.09 5.48
C LYS A 170 -24.86 29.80 4.65
N GLN A 171 -24.49 30.88 3.95
CA GLN A 171 -25.37 31.60 3.01
C GLN A 171 -25.41 30.95 1.61
N GLY A 172 -24.75 29.80 1.40
CA GLY A 172 -24.68 29.13 0.10
C GLY A 172 -23.78 29.82 -0.93
N LYS A 173 -22.89 30.72 -0.49
CA LYS A 173 -21.93 31.42 -1.36
C LYS A 173 -20.60 30.66 -1.40
N ASN A 174 -19.98 30.64 -2.57
CA ASN A 174 -18.68 30.01 -2.78
C ASN A 174 -17.53 30.92 -2.28
N VAL A 175 -16.60 30.32 -1.53
CA VAL A 175 -15.33 30.95 -1.16
C VAL A 175 -14.30 30.63 -2.23
N LYS A 176 -13.61 31.64 -2.76
CA LYS A 176 -12.59 31.43 -3.80
C LYS A 176 -11.34 30.77 -3.20
N ASN A 177 -10.82 29.74 -3.85
CA ASN A 177 -9.58 29.06 -3.43
C ASN A 177 -8.40 30.04 -3.26
N SER A 178 -8.30 31.07 -4.11
CA SER A 178 -7.23 32.08 -4.01
C SER A 178 -7.22 32.82 -2.67
N ALA A 179 -8.39 33.05 -2.07
CA ALA A 179 -8.50 33.69 -0.75
C ALA A 179 -7.99 32.76 0.35
N ILE A 180 -8.31 31.46 0.26
CA ILE A 180 -7.85 30.42 1.20
C ILE A 180 -6.33 30.28 1.12
N ILE A 181 -5.78 30.22 -0.10
CA ILE A 181 -4.33 30.13 -0.31
C ILE A 181 -3.60 31.38 0.23
N SER A 182 -4.15 32.59 0.02
CA SER A 182 -3.58 33.82 0.60
C SER A 182 -3.55 33.76 2.12
N LEU A 183 -4.66 33.35 2.74
CA LEU A 183 -4.76 33.20 4.18
C LEU A 183 -3.74 32.21 4.74
N ILE A 184 -3.57 31.05 4.10
CA ILE A 184 -2.57 30.04 4.50
C ILE A 184 -1.15 30.62 4.41
N LYS A 185 -0.82 31.36 3.34
CA LYS A 185 0.48 32.03 3.19
C LYS A 185 0.74 33.03 4.32
N GLU A 186 -0.25 33.82 4.68
CA GLU A 186 -0.15 34.80 5.77
C GLU A 186 0.02 34.13 7.13
N ILE A 187 -0.75 33.07 7.41
CA ILE A 187 -0.64 32.29 8.64
C ILE A 187 0.77 31.71 8.79
N ILE A 188 1.31 31.05 7.76
CA ILE A 188 2.64 30.43 7.80
C ILE A 188 3.74 31.48 7.95
N SER A 189 3.64 32.60 7.23
CA SER A 189 4.60 33.71 7.32
C SER A 189 4.69 34.28 8.75
N GLN A 190 3.55 34.42 9.44
CA GLN A 190 3.52 34.91 10.82
C GLN A 190 3.89 33.86 11.85
N ALA A 191 3.47 32.60 11.65
CA ALA A 191 3.75 31.52 12.58
C ALA A 191 5.20 31.07 12.55
N LYS A 192 5.90 31.23 11.41
CA LYS A 192 7.29 30.79 11.19
C LYS A 192 7.49 29.30 11.47
N THR A 193 6.50 28.49 11.11
CA THR A 193 6.57 27.03 11.16
C THR A 193 5.73 26.45 10.04
N ASP A 194 5.95 25.17 9.78
CA ASP A 194 5.24 24.37 8.81
C ASP A 194 3.77 24.11 9.24
N LEU A 195 2.89 23.89 8.26
CA LEU A 195 1.48 23.56 8.46
C LEU A 195 1.18 22.17 7.92
N ILE A 196 0.46 21.35 8.69
CA ILE A 196 0.01 20.03 8.25
C ILE A 196 -1.51 19.94 8.33
N PHE A 197 -2.12 19.51 7.23
CA PHE A 197 -3.52 19.08 7.19
C PHE A 197 -3.61 17.58 7.46
N ILE A 198 -4.40 17.19 8.46
CA ILE A 198 -4.77 15.79 8.70
C ILE A 198 -6.29 15.69 8.50
N ILE A 199 -6.70 15.04 7.42
CA ILE A 199 -8.09 14.98 6.99
C ILE A 199 -8.60 13.54 7.10
N ASP A 200 -9.40 13.27 8.13
CA ASP A 200 -10.07 11.98 8.29
C ASP A 200 -11.26 11.85 7.35
N GLU A 201 -11.56 10.64 6.89
CA GLU A 201 -12.69 10.36 6.00
C GLU A 201 -12.68 11.21 4.72
N LEU A 202 -11.50 11.53 4.17
CA LEU A 202 -11.35 12.38 2.96
C LEU A 202 -12.22 11.90 1.79
N GLY A 203 -12.49 10.59 1.73
CA GLY A 203 -13.40 9.96 0.77
C GLY A 203 -14.78 10.60 0.72
N LYS A 204 -15.30 11.17 1.81
CA LYS A 204 -16.59 11.88 1.82
C LYS A 204 -16.56 13.19 1.04
N ASN A 205 -15.44 13.92 1.05
CA ASN A 205 -15.26 15.08 0.18
C ASN A 205 -15.17 14.64 -1.28
N LEU A 206 -14.44 13.54 -1.56
CA LEU A 206 -14.34 12.99 -2.91
C LEU A 206 -15.73 12.56 -3.41
N GLU A 207 -16.49 11.78 -2.64
CA GLU A 207 -17.88 11.44 -2.96
C GLU A 207 -18.73 12.68 -3.24
N TYR A 208 -18.66 13.68 -2.37
CA TYR A 208 -19.40 14.94 -2.54
C TYR A 208 -19.06 15.64 -3.86
N ALA A 209 -17.77 15.70 -4.21
CA ALA A 209 -17.30 16.29 -5.44
C ALA A 209 -17.87 15.56 -6.67
N VAL A 210 -17.93 14.22 -6.65
CA VAL A 210 -18.56 13.44 -7.74
C VAL A 210 -20.02 13.81 -7.97
N TYR A 211 -20.79 13.99 -6.90
CA TYR A 211 -22.23 14.25 -7.02
C TYR A 211 -22.61 15.70 -7.33
N ASN A 212 -21.81 16.68 -6.90
CA ASN A 212 -22.25 18.08 -6.88
C ASN A 212 -21.42 19.05 -7.75
N GLN A 213 -20.10 18.83 -7.91
CA GLN A 213 -19.20 19.86 -8.45
C GLN A 213 -18.09 19.34 -9.38
N GLY A 214 -18.01 18.03 -9.63
CA GLY A 214 -17.02 17.42 -10.52
C GLY A 214 -15.57 17.62 -10.05
N ALA A 215 -14.67 18.02 -10.94
CA ALA A 215 -13.24 18.21 -10.65
C ALA A 215 -12.89 19.57 -10.04
N GLU A 216 -13.79 20.56 -10.09
CA GLU A 216 -13.50 21.91 -9.58
C GLU A 216 -13.35 21.95 -8.06
N ASP A 217 -14.12 21.12 -7.33
CA ASP A 217 -14.08 21.09 -5.86
C ASP A 217 -12.73 20.57 -5.35
N VAL A 218 -12.25 19.46 -5.91
CA VAL A 218 -10.98 18.84 -5.52
C VAL A 218 -9.74 19.62 -6.00
N TYR A 219 -9.91 20.61 -6.86
CA TYR A 219 -8.80 21.45 -7.36
C TYR A 219 -8.04 22.18 -6.25
N LEU A 220 -8.70 22.50 -5.13
CA LEU A 220 -8.03 23.09 -3.97
C LEU A 220 -6.91 22.18 -3.42
N LEU A 221 -7.10 20.85 -3.43
CA LEU A 221 -6.07 19.90 -2.99
C LEU A 221 -4.82 20.00 -3.87
N GLN A 222 -5.00 20.15 -5.18
CA GLN A 222 -3.87 20.35 -6.10
C GLN A 222 -3.13 21.65 -5.79
N GLN A 223 -3.86 22.75 -5.59
CA GLN A 223 -3.25 24.05 -5.29
C GLN A 223 -2.48 24.06 -3.95
N LEU A 224 -2.93 23.28 -2.98
CA LEU A 224 -2.23 23.09 -1.71
C LEU A 224 -0.99 22.19 -1.86
N ALA A 225 -1.10 21.11 -2.65
CA ALA A 225 0.03 20.20 -2.91
C ALA A 225 1.17 20.88 -3.66
N GLU A 226 0.84 21.75 -4.63
CA GLU A 226 1.79 22.48 -5.47
C GLU A 226 2.26 23.82 -4.84
N LEU A 227 1.89 24.08 -3.58
CA LEU A 227 2.22 25.34 -2.92
C LEU A 227 3.73 25.41 -2.57
N GLU A 228 4.42 26.37 -3.18
CA GLU A 228 5.85 26.60 -2.91
C GLU A 228 6.13 26.96 -1.43
N PRO A 229 7.33 26.64 -0.92
CA PRO A 229 7.72 26.99 0.45
C PRO A 229 7.62 28.49 0.74
N ILE A 230 6.96 28.84 1.83
CA ILE A 230 6.77 30.22 2.31
C ILE A 230 7.81 30.50 3.41
N ASN A 231 8.82 31.32 3.11
CA ASN A 231 9.94 31.61 4.01
C ASN A 231 10.63 30.34 4.55
N GLY A 232 10.76 29.32 3.71
CA GLY A 232 11.34 28.02 4.07
C GLY A 232 10.41 27.05 4.81
N ASN A 233 9.14 27.41 5.05
CA ASN A 233 8.12 26.54 5.65
C ASN A 233 7.12 26.05 4.58
N ARG A 234 6.63 24.83 4.71
CA ARG A 234 5.78 24.13 3.73
C ARG A 234 4.40 23.83 4.28
N VAL A 235 3.50 23.50 3.36
CA VAL A 235 2.20 22.88 3.66
C VAL A 235 2.30 21.39 3.36
N TYR A 236 1.78 20.58 4.28
CA TYR A 236 1.69 19.13 4.16
C TYR A 236 0.23 18.69 4.21
N ILE A 237 -0.11 17.59 3.52
CA ILE A 237 -1.46 17.01 3.53
C ILE A 237 -1.37 15.51 3.81
N LEU A 238 -2.12 15.04 4.79
CA LEU A 238 -2.33 13.63 5.11
C LEU A 238 -3.83 13.33 5.07
N GLY A 239 -4.28 12.69 3.99
CA GLY A 239 -5.66 12.24 3.83
C GLY A 239 -5.85 10.80 4.29
N ILE A 240 -6.98 10.47 4.91
CA ILE A 240 -7.31 9.11 5.34
C ILE A 240 -8.48 8.60 4.50
N LEU A 241 -8.30 7.43 3.87
CA LEU A 241 -9.23 6.83 2.91
C LEU A 241 -9.51 5.35 3.23
N HIS A 242 -10.69 4.87 2.81
CA HIS A 242 -11.08 3.44 2.92
C HIS A 242 -10.74 2.63 1.68
N GLN A 243 -10.74 3.31 0.55
CA GLN A 243 -10.46 2.78 -0.78
C GLN A 243 -9.44 3.68 -1.44
N ALA A 244 -8.76 3.18 -2.47
CA ALA A 244 -7.80 3.99 -3.20
C ALA A 244 -8.49 5.25 -3.75
N PHE A 245 -7.75 6.37 -3.79
CA PHE A 245 -8.28 7.65 -4.25
C PHE A 245 -8.99 7.55 -5.62
N THR A 246 -8.50 6.66 -6.50
CA THR A 246 -9.04 6.40 -7.85
C THR A 246 -10.43 5.73 -7.86
N GLU A 247 -10.77 4.93 -6.84
CA GLU A 247 -12.04 4.21 -6.76
C GLU A 247 -13.24 5.16 -6.59
N TYR A 248 -13.04 6.27 -5.87
CA TYR A 248 -14.07 7.30 -5.70
C TYR A 248 -14.45 7.98 -7.03
N GLY A 249 -13.52 8.06 -7.99
CA GLY A 249 -13.73 8.72 -9.28
C GLY A 249 -14.40 7.87 -10.37
N GLN A 250 -14.73 6.59 -10.09
CA GLN A 250 -15.23 5.66 -11.12
C GLN A 250 -16.57 6.10 -11.75
N ARG A 251 -17.37 6.95 -11.10
CA ARG A 251 -18.64 7.43 -11.68
C ARG A 251 -18.49 8.66 -12.58
N LEU A 252 -17.32 9.28 -12.60
CA LEU A 252 -17.06 10.49 -13.38
C LEU A 252 -16.92 10.19 -14.88
N GLY A 253 -17.20 11.19 -15.72
CA GLY A 253 -16.89 11.13 -17.15
C GLY A 253 -15.38 11.12 -17.42
N LYS A 254 -14.96 10.65 -18.60
CA LYS A 254 -13.53 10.46 -18.95
C LYS A 254 -12.66 11.70 -18.74
N ILE A 255 -13.16 12.90 -19.07
CA ILE A 255 -12.43 14.17 -18.89
C ILE A 255 -12.22 14.46 -17.40
N GLN A 256 -13.29 14.36 -16.60
CA GLN A 256 -13.22 14.59 -15.15
C GLN A 256 -12.34 13.56 -14.45
N ARG A 257 -12.38 12.29 -14.87
CA ARG A 257 -11.45 11.25 -14.37
C ARG A 257 -10.00 11.59 -14.66
N ASN A 258 -9.69 12.11 -15.84
CA ASN A 258 -8.33 12.52 -16.18
C ASN A 258 -7.85 13.69 -15.32
N GLU A 259 -8.70 14.69 -15.07
CA GLU A 259 -8.35 15.78 -14.14
C GLU A 259 -8.14 15.26 -12.72
N TRP A 260 -8.99 14.35 -12.24
CA TRP A 260 -8.82 13.70 -10.94
C TRP A 260 -7.53 12.88 -10.83
N ALA A 261 -7.16 12.14 -11.88
CA ALA A 261 -5.93 11.38 -11.92
C ALA A 261 -4.68 12.28 -11.82
N LYS A 262 -4.73 13.50 -12.37
CA LYS A 262 -3.64 14.48 -12.20
C LYS A 262 -3.50 14.92 -10.74
N ILE A 263 -4.62 15.14 -10.05
CA ILE A 263 -4.62 15.52 -8.63
C ILE A 263 -4.09 14.36 -7.79
N GLN A 264 -4.58 13.14 -8.03
CA GLN A 264 -4.12 11.93 -7.34
C GLN A 264 -2.61 11.70 -7.52
N GLY A 265 -2.06 11.96 -8.71
CA GLY A 265 -0.61 11.84 -8.95
C GLY A 265 0.29 12.79 -8.13
N ARG A 266 -0.29 13.68 -7.31
CA ARG A 266 0.44 14.51 -6.33
C ARG A 266 0.46 13.91 -4.93
N PHE A 267 -0.34 12.88 -4.69
CA PHE A 267 -0.43 12.19 -3.41
C PHE A 267 0.31 10.85 -3.51
N GLU A 268 1.19 10.60 -2.55
CA GLU A 268 1.74 9.26 -2.33
C GLU A 268 0.70 8.43 -1.57
N ASP A 269 0.20 7.36 -2.20
CA ASP A 269 -0.74 6.44 -1.56
C ASP A 269 0.00 5.38 -0.75
N ILE A 270 -0.23 5.38 0.57
CA ILE A 270 0.39 4.47 1.51
C ILE A 270 -0.69 3.49 2.00
N PRO A 271 -0.65 2.21 1.59
CA PRO A 271 -1.58 1.21 2.12
C PRO A 271 -1.32 1.01 3.62
N PHE A 272 -2.37 1.05 4.43
CA PHE A 272 -2.35 0.90 5.89
C PHE A 272 -3.10 -0.38 6.28
N THR A 273 -2.45 -1.51 6.01
CA THR A 273 -2.91 -2.86 6.32
C THR A 273 -1.87 -3.55 7.19
N GLU A 274 -2.29 -4.08 8.35
CA GLU A 274 -1.42 -4.82 9.26
C GLU A 274 -1.22 -6.26 8.81
N SER A 275 -0.07 -6.86 9.13
CA SER A 275 0.16 -8.29 8.93
C SER A 275 -0.59 -9.13 9.97
N VAL A 276 -0.83 -10.41 9.67
CA VAL A 276 -1.48 -11.34 10.61
C VAL A 276 -0.65 -11.49 11.89
N ALA A 277 0.68 -11.64 11.77
CA ALA A 277 1.57 -11.69 12.93
C ALA A 277 1.46 -10.46 13.82
N GLN A 278 1.38 -9.25 13.23
CA GLN A 278 1.24 -8.03 14.02
C GLN A 278 -0.10 -7.95 14.72
N MET A 279 -1.19 -8.36 14.05
CA MET A 279 -2.50 -8.43 14.70
C MET A 279 -2.50 -9.43 15.86
N MET A 280 -1.85 -10.59 15.73
CA MET A 280 -1.69 -11.55 16.83
C MET A 280 -0.89 -10.97 18.00
N ARG A 281 0.19 -10.21 17.74
CA ARG A 281 0.93 -9.49 18.80
C ARG A 281 0.01 -8.52 19.56
N LEU A 282 -0.80 -7.74 18.83
CA LEU A 282 -1.74 -6.81 19.44
C LEU A 282 -2.82 -7.52 20.29
N MET A 283 -3.26 -8.72 19.90
CA MET A 283 -4.15 -9.54 20.71
C MET A 283 -3.47 -9.98 22.01
N GLY A 284 -2.23 -10.46 21.93
CA GLY A 284 -1.46 -10.87 23.11
C GLY A 284 -1.24 -9.73 24.10
N GLU A 285 -1.01 -8.51 23.63
CA GLU A 285 -0.91 -7.31 24.47
C GLU A 285 -2.21 -6.94 25.21
N ALA A 286 -3.36 -7.46 24.78
CA ALA A 286 -4.64 -7.27 25.47
C ALA A 286 -4.87 -8.33 26.59
N ILE A 287 -4.06 -9.39 26.63
CA ILE A 287 -4.20 -10.51 27.55
C ILE A 287 -3.06 -10.44 28.58
N ASN A 288 -3.41 -10.18 29.84
CA ASN A 288 -2.45 -10.19 30.93
C ASN A 288 -2.60 -11.47 31.76
N ILE A 289 -1.47 -12.14 31.98
CA ILE A 289 -1.38 -13.21 32.98
C ILE A 289 -1.21 -12.53 34.34
N GLY A 290 -2.15 -12.74 35.24
CA GLY A 290 -2.20 -12.15 36.57
C GLY A 290 -0.94 -12.49 37.37
N LYS A 291 0.04 -11.58 37.37
CA LYS A 291 1.21 -11.63 38.26
C LYS A 291 0.99 -10.90 39.59
N GLU A 292 -0.14 -10.25 39.79
CA GLU A 292 -0.46 -9.57 41.04
C GLU A 292 -1.96 -9.62 41.29
N ILE A 293 -2.37 -10.01 42.50
CA ILE A 293 -3.28 -9.26 43.40
C ILE A 293 -3.36 -10.06 44.71
N LYS A 294 -2.68 -9.53 45.74
CA LYS A 294 -3.23 -9.24 47.08
C LYS A 294 -2.12 -8.68 47.96
N ASN A 295 -2.01 -7.35 48.03
CA ASN A 295 -1.67 -6.69 49.27
C ASN A 295 -2.76 -5.66 49.55
N VAL A 296 -3.47 -5.89 50.65
CA VAL A 296 -4.35 -4.93 51.29
C VAL A 296 -3.44 -3.79 51.79
N ASP A 297 -3.78 -2.56 51.41
CA ASP A 297 -3.30 -1.27 51.92
C ASP A 297 -1.78 -1.10 52.20
N GLY A 298 -1.11 -0.29 51.37
CA GLY A 298 0.18 0.31 51.70
C GLY A 298 1.12 0.54 50.52
N ASP A 299 1.23 1.81 50.11
CA ASP A 299 2.31 2.43 49.33
C ASP A 299 2.80 1.80 48.01
N ARG A 300 2.41 2.50 46.92
CA ARG A 300 3.05 2.42 45.60
C ARG A 300 4.43 3.08 45.66
N GLN A 301 5.50 2.30 45.49
CA GLN A 301 6.68 2.67 44.70
C GLN A 301 7.62 1.48 44.51
N GLU A 302 8.22 1.39 43.31
CA GLU A 302 9.33 0.51 42.91
C GLU A 302 9.08 -1.00 42.70
N ALA A 303 8.73 -1.37 41.47
CA ALA A 303 9.08 -2.68 40.91
C ALA A 303 9.23 -2.63 39.37
N ARG A 304 10.20 -1.85 38.87
CA ARG A 304 10.76 -2.04 37.53
C ARG A 304 12.27 -2.19 37.67
N GLY A 305 12.72 -3.43 37.70
CA GLY A 305 14.14 -3.77 37.63
C GLY A 305 14.54 -4.83 38.64
N LYS A 306 14.55 -6.09 38.19
CA LYS A 306 15.56 -7.13 38.45
C LYS A 306 14.96 -8.50 38.13
N ARG A 307 15.43 -9.09 37.01
CA ARG A 307 15.53 -10.55 36.90
C ARG A 307 16.65 -10.94 37.87
N GLN A 308 16.30 -11.43 39.05
CA GLN A 308 17.23 -12.14 39.91
C GLN A 308 16.55 -13.40 40.43
N GLU A 309 17.25 -14.51 40.19
CA GLU A 309 17.04 -15.82 40.77
C GLU A 309 16.86 -15.72 42.29
N GLY A 310 15.84 -16.40 42.84
CA GLY A 310 15.75 -16.67 44.27
C GLY A 310 14.37 -16.50 44.89
N PHE A 311 13.82 -17.63 45.36
CA PHE A 311 12.92 -17.77 46.51
C PHE A 311 11.57 -17.03 46.51
N PHE A 312 10.51 -17.74 46.09
CA PHE A 312 9.19 -17.61 46.70
C PHE A 312 8.67 -19.00 47.08
N GLN A 313 8.79 -19.32 48.38
CA GLN A 313 8.08 -20.43 49.03
C GLN A 313 6.76 -19.88 49.57
N ASP A 314 5.71 -19.88 48.75
CA ASP A 314 4.33 -19.87 49.23
C ASP A 314 3.49 -20.80 48.34
N SER A 315 3.10 -21.92 48.92
CA SER A 315 2.69 -23.18 48.30
C SER A 315 1.24 -23.21 47.78
N SER A 316 0.66 -22.06 47.43
CA SER A 316 -0.71 -21.96 46.92
C SER A 316 -0.85 -21.26 45.56
N TYR A 317 0.26 -20.76 44.97
CA TYR A 317 0.27 -20.07 43.67
C TYR A 317 0.94 -20.86 42.52
N SER A 318 1.32 -22.13 42.70
CA SER A 318 2.02 -22.92 41.67
C SER A 318 1.13 -23.62 40.63
N LEU A 319 -0.19 -23.41 40.65
CA LEU A 319 -1.12 -24.24 39.88
C LEU A 319 -1.24 -23.88 38.39
N PHE A 320 -0.88 -22.66 37.99
CA PHE A 320 -0.84 -22.26 36.58
C PHE A 320 0.61 -21.99 36.18
N ASN A 321 1.39 -23.06 36.02
CA ASN A 321 2.82 -22.94 35.73
C ASN A 321 3.03 -22.31 34.34
N TYR A 322 3.59 -21.10 34.29
CA TYR A 322 3.93 -20.38 33.05
C TYR A 322 4.78 -21.25 32.11
N ASP A 323 5.64 -22.10 32.65
CA ASP A 323 6.46 -23.04 31.87
C ASP A 323 5.61 -23.97 30.99
N ARG A 324 4.39 -24.32 31.43
CA ARG A 324 3.47 -25.13 30.63
C ARG A 324 2.88 -24.37 29.44
N ILE A 325 2.71 -23.05 29.56
CA ILE A 325 2.31 -22.20 28.42
C ILE A 325 3.47 -22.13 27.42
N VAL A 326 4.71 -22.06 27.92
CA VAL A 326 5.92 -22.09 27.07
C VAL A 326 6.01 -23.43 26.32
N ASP A 327 5.78 -24.55 26.99
CA ASP A 327 5.77 -25.89 26.39
C ASP A 327 4.62 -26.08 25.40
N TYR A 328 3.41 -25.62 25.76
CA TYR A 328 2.25 -25.57 24.87
C TYR A 328 2.56 -24.80 23.58
N SER A 329 3.17 -23.62 23.74
CA SER A 329 3.51 -22.74 22.63
C SER A 329 4.59 -23.34 21.75
N GLN A 330 5.56 -24.06 22.33
CA GLN A 330 6.56 -24.81 21.58
C GLN A 330 5.93 -25.90 20.72
N GLN A 331 5.09 -26.75 21.32
CA GLN A 331 4.45 -27.86 20.61
C GLN A 331 3.60 -27.38 19.42
N TRP A 332 2.85 -26.29 19.61
CA TRP A 332 2.06 -25.70 18.54
C TRP A 332 2.91 -24.99 17.48
N PHE A 333 4.00 -24.32 17.90
CA PHE A 333 4.95 -23.71 16.96
C PHE A 333 5.55 -24.75 16.02
N ASP A 334 5.98 -25.90 16.57
CA ASP A 334 6.57 -26.98 15.80
C ASP A 334 5.54 -27.65 14.88
N SER A 335 4.32 -27.89 15.38
CA SER A 335 3.25 -28.56 14.62
C SER A 335 2.66 -27.71 13.51
N LEU A 336 2.66 -26.37 13.69
CA LEU A 336 2.17 -25.41 12.70
C LEU A 336 3.32 -24.67 12.00
N TYR A 337 4.57 -25.16 12.08
CA TYR A 337 5.76 -24.42 11.62
C TYR A 337 5.64 -23.92 10.18
N GLN A 338 5.17 -24.76 9.26
CA GLN A 338 4.97 -24.38 7.85
C GLN A 338 3.94 -23.25 7.71
N THR A 339 2.90 -23.26 8.55
CA THR A 339 1.84 -22.26 8.54
C THR A 339 2.29 -20.93 9.15
N LEU A 340 2.98 -21.00 10.29
CA LEU A 340 3.40 -19.84 11.07
C LEU A 340 4.64 -19.15 10.48
N SER A 341 5.53 -19.90 9.83
CA SER A 341 6.77 -19.36 9.24
C SER A 341 6.51 -18.41 8.07
N VAL A 342 5.50 -18.70 7.24
CA VAL A 342 5.15 -17.81 6.12
C VAL A 342 4.62 -16.46 6.62
N GLU A 343 3.89 -16.48 7.72
CA GLU A 343 3.34 -15.28 8.35
C GLU A 343 4.33 -14.55 9.27
N LYS A 344 5.57 -15.06 9.42
CA LYS A 344 6.59 -14.52 10.34
C LYS A 344 6.12 -14.46 11.80
N ILE A 345 5.38 -15.48 12.23
CA ILE A 345 4.89 -15.60 13.61
C ILE A 345 5.94 -16.34 14.44
N ASP A 346 6.48 -15.69 15.46
CA ASP A 346 7.45 -16.29 16.38
C ASP A 346 6.76 -17.00 17.56
N LYS A 347 7.45 -17.95 18.19
CA LYS A 347 6.97 -18.68 19.39
C LYS A 347 6.45 -17.75 20.50
N LEU A 348 7.14 -16.64 20.74
CA LEU A 348 6.77 -15.68 21.79
C LEU A 348 5.36 -15.09 21.57
N ILE A 349 4.92 -14.97 20.31
CA ILE A 349 3.58 -14.51 19.99
C ILE A 349 2.55 -15.55 20.47
N LEU A 350 2.82 -16.84 20.26
CA LEU A 350 1.96 -17.93 20.73
C LEU A 350 1.85 -17.98 22.26
N GLU A 351 2.95 -17.70 22.96
CA GLU A 351 2.97 -17.61 24.43
C GLU A 351 2.05 -16.50 24.93
N ASN A 352 2.09 -15.33 24.27
CA ASN A 352 1.35 -14.15 24.69
C ASN A 352 -0.15 -14.18 24.33
N ILE A 353 -0.57 -14.94 23.32
CA ILE A 353 -1.98 -15.02 22.91
C ILE A 353 -2.80 -16.03 23.73
N TYR A 354 -2.16 -16.91 24.50
CA TYR A 354 -2.87 -17.88 25.34
C TYR A 354 -3.82 -17.14 26.31
N PRO A 355 -5.11 -17.53 26.45
CA PRO A 355 -5.70 -18.82 26.09
C PRO A 355 -6.43 -18.86 24.73
N LEU A 356 -6.11 -17.99 23.77
CA LEU A 356 -6.57 -18.18 22.39
C LEU A 356 -5.80 -19.34 21.74
N HIS A 357 -6.53 -20.20 21.04
CA HIS A 357 -5.90 -21.24 20.23
C HIS A 357 -5.10 -20.61 19.06
N PRO A 358 -3.91 -21.11 18.68
CA PRO A 358 -3.09 -20.55 17.60
C PRO A 358 -3.85 -20.35 16.28
N LEU A 359 -4.62 -21.36 15.85
CA LEU A 359 -5.44 -21.25 14.64
C LEU A 359 -6.57 -20.23 14.78
N THR A 360 -7.12 -20.08 15.99
CA THR A 360 -8.09 -19.02 16.27
C THR A 360 -7.45 -17.65 16.08
N ALA A 361 -6.30 -17.41 16.69
CA ALA A 361 -5.60 -16.13 16.59
C ALA A 361 -5.13 -15.81 15.15
N LEU A 362 -4.81 -16.84 14.37
CA LEU A 362 -4.42 -16.71 12.96
C LEU A 362 -5.61 -16.32 12.05
N VAL A 363 -6.78 -16.92 12.29
CA VAL A 363 -7.95 -16.78 11.42
C VAL A 363 -8.81 -15.56 11.77
N LEU A 364 -8.90 -15.23 13.06
CA LEU A 364 -9.77 -14.19 13.60
C LEU A 364 -9.62 -12.81 12.93
N PRO A 365 -8.41 -12.31 12.63
CA PRO A 365 -8.27 -11.00 11.97
C PRO A 365 -8.93 -10.95 10.59
N THR A 366 -8.76 -12.01 9.80
CA THR A 366 -9.34 -12.10 8.46
C THR A 366 -10.86 -12.21 8.52
N LEU A 367 -11.40 -12.93 9.50
CA LEU A 367 -12.85 -12.97 9.75
C LEU A 367 -13.41 -11.59 10.06
N CYS A 368 -12.75 -10.84 10.97
CA CYS A 368 -13.17 -9.48 11.32
C CYS A 368 -13.16 -8.55 10.10
N MET A 369 -12.10 -8.59 9.28
CA MET A 369 -12.01 -7.74 8.07
C MET A 369 -13.08 -8.06 7.03
N ARG A 370 -13.41 -9.34 6.83
CA ARG A 370 -14.31 -9.78 5.74
C ARG A 370 -15.79 -9.74 6.11
N TYR A 371 -16.12 -10.15 7.33
CA TYR A 371 -17.50 -10.46 7.72
C TYR A 371 -18.03 -9.56 8.84
N ALA A 372 -17.15 -8.87 9.58
CA ALA A 372 -17.60 -7.91 10.57
C ALA A 372 -17.70 -6.49 9.99
N GLN A 373 -18.51 -5.64 10.63
CA GLN A 373 -18.70 -4.28 10.13
C GLN A 373 -17.51 -3.34 10.41
N ASN A 374 -16.51 -3.69 11.25
CA ASN A 374 -15.27 -2.91 11.51
C ASN A 374 -14.26 -3.76 12.32
N ASP A 375 -12.95 -3.42 12.35
CA ASP A 375 -11.96 -4.06 13.28
C ASP A 375 -12.26 -3.82 14.77
N ARG A 376 -13.29 -3.01 15.07
CA ARG A 376 -13.93 -2.95 16.40
C ARG A 376 -14.30 -4.37 16.87
N THR A 377 -14.62 -5.28 15.96
CA THR A 377 -15.01 -6.65 16.27
C THR A 377 -13.87 -7.50 16.84
N LEU A 378 -12.61 -7.27 16.45
CA LEU A 378 -11.49 -8.06 17.00
C LEU A 378 -11.31 -7.78 18.50
N PHE A 379 -11.16 -6.50 18.87
CA PHE A 379 -10.98 -6.14 20.27
C PHE A 379 -12.28 -6.20 21.08
N THR A 380 -13.44 -6.03 20.45
CA THR A 380 -14.73 -6.31 21.09
C THR A 380 -14.83 -7.81 21.42
N PHE A 381 -14.49 -8.71 20.50
CA PHE A 381 -14.45 -10.15 20.79
C PHE A 381 -13.53 -10.48 21.97
N ILE A 382 -12.36 -9.82 22.05
CA ILE A 382 -11.40 -10.04 23.13
C ILE A 382 -11.91 -9.49 24.47
N THR A 383 -12.37 -8.24 24.51
CA THR A 383 -12.53 -7.47 25.77
C THR A 383 -13.98 -7.22 26.22
N SER A 384 -14.97 -7.46 25.36
CA SER A 384 -16.38 -7.18 25.68
C SER A 384 -17.02 -8.29 26.52
N ASP A 385 -18.21 -8.01 27.04
CA ASP A 385 -19.07 -8.98 27.72
C ASP A 385 -20.08 -9.65 26.77
N GLU A 386 -19.89 -9.56 25.45
CA GLU A 386 -20.77 -10.20 24.46
C GLU A 386 -20.76 -11.73 24.61
N PRO A 387 -21.89 -12.42 24.32
CA PRO A 387 -21.93 -13.88 24.35
C PRO A 387 -20.81 -14.49 23.51
N PHE A 388 -20.24 -15.61 23.95
CA PHE A 388 -19.14 -16.31 23.27
C PHE A 388 -17.79 -15.57 23.15
N SER A 389 -17.69 -14.31 23.61
CA SER A 389 -16.43 -13.56 23.67
C SER A 389 -15.32 -14.27 24.46
N LEU A 390 -14.06 -13.83 24.29
CA LEU A 390 -12.93 -14.34 25.07
C LEU A 390 -13.15 -14.09 26.57
N LYS A 391 -13.68 -12.93 26.96
CA LYS A 391 -13.99 -12.64 28.36
C LYS A 391 -14.99 -13.63 28.95
N ASN A 392 -16.07 -13.94 28.21
CA ASN A 392 -17.05 -14.94 28.62
C ASN A 392 -16.38 -16.33 28.76
N PHE A 393 -15.53 -16.71 27.79
CA PHE A 393 -14.76 -17.94 27.84
C PHE A 393 -13.88 -18.04 29.09
N LEU A 394 -13.16 -16.97 29.47
CA LEU A 394 -12.36 -16.94 30.69
C LEU A 394 -13.21 -17.16 31.95
N THR A 395 -14.42 -16.58 32.00
CA THR A 395 -15.33 -16.68 33.15
C THR A 395 -16.09 -17.99 33.24
N GLU A 396 -16.25 -18.70 32.13
CA GLU A 396 -16.98 -19.98 32.05
C GLU A 396 -16.04 -21.18 32.22
N THR A 397 -14.81 -21.07 31.71
CA THR A 397 -13.89 -22.20 31.60
C THR A 397 -13.19 -22.51 32.91
N VAL A 398 -13.28 -23.78 33.30
CA VAL A 398 -12.71 -24.33 34.53
C VAL A 398 -11.46 -25.15 34.16
N ILE A 399 -10.38 -24.98 34.92
CA ILE A 399 -9.16 -25.78 34.76
C ILE A 399 -9.34 -27.09 35.53
N LEU A 400 -9.35 -28.22 34.81
CA LEU A 400 -9.42 -29.53 35.42
C LEU A 400 -8.02 -29.99 35.84
N SER A 401 -7.90 -30.44 37.08
CA SER A 401 -6.72 -31.12 37.63
C SER A 401 -7.10 -32.57 37.90
N GLU A 402 -6.64 -33.52 37.08
CA GLU A 402 -6.81 -34.95 37.39
C GLU A 402 -5.73 -35.40 38.37
N GLU A 403 -6.12 -35.77 39.60
CA GLU A 403 -5.28 -36.59 40.46
C GLU A 403 -5.14 -37.97 39.81
N ILE A 404 -3.92 -38.33 39.35
CA ILE A 404 -3.64 -39.70 38.95
C ILE A 404 -3.77 -40.57 40.19
N LYS A 405 -4.84 -41.37 40.26
CA LYS A 405 -4.95 -42.45 41.24
C LYS A 405 -4.01 -43.57 40.81
N ASP A 406 -3.00 -43.83 41.63
CA ASP A 406 -2.13 -44.99 41.52
C ASP A 406 -2.96 -46.28 41.72
N THR A 407 -3.60 -46.76 40.67
CA THR A 407 -4.20 -48.10 40.64
C THR A 407 -3.08 -49.09 40.38
N GLY A 408 -2.48 -49.59 41.47
CA GLY A 408 -1.29 -50.44 41.49
C GLY A 408 -1.41 -51.80 40.81
N GLU A 409 -1.66 -51.83 39.50
CA GLU A 409 -1.51 -53.03 38.66
C GLU A 409 -0.65 -52.72 37.42
N GLY A 410 0.67 -52.78 37.68
CA GLY A 410 1.72 -53.30 36.80
C GLY A 410 1.66 -53.03 35.30
N ARG A 411 2.55 -52.14 34.84
CA ARG A 411 3.48 -52.45 33.74
C ARG A 411 4.77 -51.63 33.88
N GLN A 412 5.86 -52.37 33.81
CA GLN A 412 7.25 -52.02 34.10
C GLN A 412 7.72 -50.65 33.59
N GLN A 413 8.29 -49.89 34.54
CA GLN A 413 9.15 -48.74 34.34
C GLN A 413 10.51 -49.16 33.76
N GLU A 414 10.96 -48.45 32.73
CA GLU A 414 12.35 -48.04 32.61
C GLU A 414 12.35 -46.63 32.01
N PHE A 415 12.57 -45.62 32.85
CA PHE A 415 13.56 -44.55 32.67
C PHE A 415 13.31 -43.41 33.68
N LEU A 416 14.31 -43.25 34.55
CA LEU A 416 14.74 -42.05 35.30
C LEU A 416 13.85 -41.51 36.44
N LYS A 417 14.28 -41.90 37.65
CA LYS A 417 14.06 -41.20 38.92
C LYS A 417 14.84 -39.87 38.91
N ASP A 418 14.14 -38.75 39.06
CA ASP A 418 14.53 -37.61 39.90
C ASP A 418 13.55 -36.45 39.71
N SER A 419 12.42 -36.48 40.44
CA SER A 419 11.75 -35.32 41.08
C SER A 419 10.36 -35.73 41.57
N ASN A 420 10.07 -35.48 42.85
CA ASN A 420 8.74 -35.59 43.44
C ASN A 420 7.82 -34.52 42.83
N CYS A 421 7.15 -34.85 41.74
CA CYS A 421 5.92 -34.18 41.32
C CYS A 421 4.93 -35.24 40.87
N ASP A 422 3.88 -35.41 41.68
CA ASP A 422 2.67 -36.09 41.26
C ASP A 422 2.20 -35.49 39.94
N PHE A 423 2.21 -36.27 38.87
CA PHE A 423 1.81 -35.83 37.53
C PHE A 423 0.30 -35.62 37.49
N VAL A 424 -0.19 -34.50 38.01
CA VAL A 424 -1.56 -34.08 37.73
C VAL A 424 -1.63 -33.67 36.25
N LYS A 425 -2.44 -34.38 35.45
CA LYS A 425 -2.74 -34.00 34.06
C LYS A 425 -3.66 -32.78 34.14
N TYR A 426 -3.11 -31.58 33.92
CA TYR A 426 -3.93 -30.37 33.82
C TYR A 426 -4.27 -30.15 32.35
N SER A 427 -5.55 -29.99 32.04
CA SER A 427 -5.97 -29.51 30.72
C SER A 427 -5.60 -28.02 30.60
N LEU A 428 -4.99 -27.61 29.47
CA LEU A 428 -4.81 -26.21 29.10
C LEU A 428 -5.90 -25.81 28.10
N PRO A 429 -7.11 -25.46 28.57
CA PRO A 429 -8.23 -25.20 27.68
C PRO A 429 -7.99 -23.93 26.88
N THR A 430 -8.28 -24.00 25.58
CA THR A 430 -8.15 -22.86 24.67
C THR A 430 -9.46 -22.51 23.99
N LEU A 431 -9.58 -21.24 23.59
CA LEU A 431 -10.70 -20.78 22.78
C LEU A 431 -10.45 -21.16 21.31
N LYS A 432 -11.26 -22.08 20.81
CA LYS A 432 -11.16 -22.69 19.47
C LYS A 432 -12.13 -22.08 18.46
N LEU A 433 -11.95 -22.44 17.18
CA LEU A 433 -12.68 -21.86 16.04
C LEU A 433 -14.19 -22.13 16.06
N ASP A 434 -14.63 -23.22 16.68
CA ASP A 434 -16.03 -23.56 16.87
C ASP A 434 -16.78 -22.52 17.73
N ARG A 435 -16.14 -22.01 18.79
CA ARG A 435 -16.72 -20.94 19.61
C ARG A 435 -16.69 -19.58 18.89
N VAL A 436 -15.66 -19.33 18.08
CA VAL A 436 -15.59 -18.12 17.22
C VAL A 436 -16.75 -18.11 16.23
N TYR A 437 -17.09 -19.26 15.64
CA TYR A 437 -18.26 -19.38 14.78
C TYR A 437 -19.54 -18.94 15.48
N ASP A 438 -19.78 -19.42 16.71
CA ASP A 438 -20.97 -19.05 17.49
C ASP A 438 -21.00 -17.54 17.81
N TYR A 439 -19.84 -16.94 18.13
CA TYR A 439 -19.73 -15.49 18.33
C TYR A 439 -20.14 -14.69 17.09
N PHE A 440 -19.65 -15.06 15.91
CA PHE A 440 -19.97 -14.33 14.68
C PHE A 440 -21.43 -14.52 14.25
N ILE A 441 -22.02 -15.69 14.47
CA ILE A 441 -23.45 -15.93 14.24
C ILE A 441 -24.31 -15.05 15.15
N GLU A 442 -24.00 -15.02 16.44
CA GLU A 442 -24.75 -14.23 17.41
C GLU A 442 -24.60 -12.72 17.18
N SER A 443 -23.38 -12.27 16.86
CA SER A 443 -23.09 -10.84 16.63
C SER A 443 -23.59 -10.31 15.29
N ALA A 444 -23.76 -11.14 14.25
CA ALA A 444 -24.20 -10.70 12.93
C ALA A 444 -25.70 -10.35 12.84
N GLY A 445 -26.56 -10.94 13.68
CA GLY A 445 -28.00 -10.64 13.79
C GLY A 445 -28.79 -10.67 12.47
N MET A 446 -29.99 -10.06 12.44
CA MET A 446 -30.86 -9.96 11.24
C MET A 446 -30.31 -9.07 10.09
N GLY A 447 -29.09 -8.52 10.21
CA GLY A 447 -28.45 -7.68 9.19
C GLY A 447 -27.84 -8.43 8.00
N LEU A 448 -27.97 -9.78 8.01
CA LEU A 448 -27.30 -10.72 7.10
C LEU A 448 -27.77 -10.68 5.64
N THR A 449 -28.90 -10.02 5.31
CA THR A 449 -29.60 -10.19 4.02
C THR A 449 -29.11 -9.29 2.87
N SER A 450 -28.14 -8.38 3.10
CA SER A 450 -27.82 -7.32 2.12
C SER A 450 -26.44 -7.36 1.45
N ARG A 451 -25.54 -8.31 1.80
CA ARG A 451 -24.18 -8.37 1.22
C ARG A 451 -23.88 -9.71 0.51
N PRO A 452 -23.30 -9.71 -0.71
CA PRO A 452 -22.96 -10.93 -1.45
C PRO A 452 -22.02 -11.88 -0.70
N ASN A 453 -21.04 -11.34 0.05
CA ASN A 453 -20.08 -12.14 0.82
C ASN A 453 -20.74 -12.91 1.99
N LEU A 454 -21.91 -12.47 2.47
CA LEU A 454 -22.62 -13.12 3.57
C LEU A 454 -23.49 -14.30 3.11
N GLN A 455 -23.68 -14.51 1.80
CA GLN A 455 -24.46 -15.63 1.29
C GLN A 455 -23.82 -16.99 1.64
N ARG A 456 -22.49 -17.12 1.48
CA ARG A 456 -21.76 -18.34 1.86
C ARG A 456 -21.85 -18.64 3.36
N TRP A 457 -21.84 -17.58 4.17
CA TRP A 457 -21.98 -17.71 5.62
C TRP A 457 -23.35 -18.26 5.99
N ILE A 458 -24.42 -17.78 5.34
CA ILE A 458 -25.78 -18.28 5.52
C ILE A 458 -25.88 -19.75 5.09
N GLU A 459 -25.34 -20.11 3.92
CA GLU A 459 -25.36 -21.50 3.43
C GLU A 459 -24.67 -22.48 4.39
N ILE A 460 -23.49 -22.12 4.90
CA ILE A 460 -22.78 -22.92 5.92
C ILE A 460 -23.61 -23.01 7.20
N HIS A 461 -24.23 -21.90 7.62
CA HIS A 461 -25.04 -21.88 8.83
C HIS A 461 -26.27 -22.78 8.72
N ASP A 462 -27.00 -22.69 7.62
CA ASP A 462 -28.21 -23.49 7.38
C ASP A 462 -27.86 -24.98 7.36
N LEU A 463 -26.76 -25.37 6.71
CA LEU A 463 -26.27 -26.76 6.70
C LEU A 463 -25.90 -27.28 8.09
N ILE A 464 -25.24 -26.44 8.91
CA ILE A 464 -24.91 -26.79 10.30
C ILE A 464 -26.18 -26.86 11.15
N ALA A 465 -27.15 -25.95 10.93
CA ALA A 465 -28.41 -25.90 11.65
C ALA A 465 -29.33 -27.08 11.31
N ASP A 466 -29.30 -27.57 10.09
CA ASP A 466 -30.02 -28.78 9.64
C ASP A 466 -29.37 -30.06 10.17
N SER A 467 -28.08 -30.01 10.51
CA SER A 467 -27.29 -31.14 11.04
C SER A 467 -27.38 -31.31 12.56
N LYS A 468 -28.34 -30.65 13.24
CA LYS A 468 -28.51 -30.68 14.72
C LYS A 468 -28.74 -32.07 15.34
N SER A 469 -29.05 -33.08 14.53
CA SER A 469 -29.21 -34.47 14.98
C SER A 469 -27.88 -35.19 15.23
N LEU A 470 -26.75 -34.61 14.81
CA LEU A 470 -25.41 -35.13 15.05
C LEU A 470 -24.97 -34.91 16.51
N ASP A 471 -23.96 -35.68 16.93
CA ASP A 471 -23.30 -35.45 18.23
C ASP A 471 -22.55 -34.11 18.25
N GLU A 472 -22.33 -33.59 19.47
CA GLU A 472 -21.75 -32.26 19.69
C GLU A 472 -20.37 -32.10 19.03
N ASP A 473 -19.52 -33.12 19.10
CA ASP A 473 -18.18 -33.09 18.49
C ASP A 473 -18.25 -33.04 16.96
N SER A 474 -19.19 -33.77 16.34
CA SER A 474 -19.44 -33.67 14.90
C SER A 474 -19.91 -32.27 14.49
N LEU A 475 -20.76 -31.62 15.30
CA LEU A 475 -21.14 -30.21 15.07
C LEU A 475 -19.95 -29.26 15.18
N ARG A 476 -19.06 -29.48 16.16
CA ARG A 476 -17.83 -28.69 16.31
C ARG A 476 -16.91 -28.83 15.10
N VAL A 477 -16.75 -30.04 14.56
CA VAL A 477 -16.02 -30.29 13.30
C VAL A 477 -16.60 -29.47 12.15
N LEU A 478 -17.93 -29.48 11.98
CA LEU A 478 -18.58 -28.68 10.93
C LEU A 478 -18.34 -27.17 11.14
N LYS A 479 -18.44 -26.65 12.36
CA LYS A 479 -18.14 -25.23 12.63
C LYS A 479 -16.71 -24.85 12.24
N VAL A 480 -15.73 -25.69 12.56
CA VAL A 480 -14.32 -25.46 12.21
C VAL A 480 -14.10 -25.51 10.70
N ILE A 481 -14.63 -26.51 10.00
CA ILE A 481 -14.56 -26.58 8.52
C ILE A 481 -15.19 -25.33 7.91
N GLY A 482 -16.35 -24.91 8.41
CA GLY A 482 -17.10 -23.77 7.92
C GLY A 482 -16.31 -22.47 8.03
N ILE A 483 -15.71 -22.22 9.20
CA ILE A 483 -14.86 -21.05 9.41
C ILE A 483 -13.64 -21.05 8.49
N LEU A 484 -12.92 -22.17 8.37
CA LEU A 484 -11.76 -22.25 7.50
C LEU A 484 -12.14 -22.02 6.03
N ASN A 485 -13.25 -22.62 5.57
CA ASN A 485 -13.82 -22.41 4.24
C ASN A 485 -14.25 -20.95 3.97
N LEU A 486 -14.66 -20.19 4.99
CA LEU A 486 -15.03 -18.77 4.86
C LEU A 486 -13.82 -17.84 4.75
N VAL A 487 -12.69 -18.25 5.33
CA VAL A 487 -11.47 -17.43 5.43
C VAL A 487 -10.60 -17.64 4.21
N THR A 488 -10.39 -18.89 3.77
CA THR A 488 -9.67 -19.16 2.53
C THR A 488 -10.16 -20.43 1.85
N ILE A 489 -10.12 -20.44 0.52
CA ILE A 489 -10.25 -21.66 -0.30
C ILE A 489 -8.85 -22.15 -0.71
N THR A 490 -7.90 -21.22 -0.85
CA THR A 490 -6.50 -21.44 -1.22
C THR A 490 -5.57 -20.81 -0.19
N GLY A 491 -4.48 -21.49 0.13
CA GLY A 491 -3.44 -20.97 1.03
C GLY A 491 -3.32 -21.76 2.33
N ILE A 492 -2.79 -21.09 3.34
CA ILE A 492 -2.18 -21.72 4.53
C ILE A 492 -3.22 -22.08 5.59
N THR A 493 -4.36 -21.39 5.63
CA THR A 493 -5.48 -21.66 6.54
C THR A 493 -6.62 -22.41 5.85
N LYS A 494 -6.28 -23.23 4.86
CA LYS A 494 -7.21 -24.10 4.14
C LYS A 494 -7.79 -25.17 5.07
N ALA A 495 -9.04 -25.58 4.83
CA ALA A 495 -9.70 -26.66 5.57
C ALA A 495 -9.14 -28.05 5.21
N THR A 496 -7.85 -28.30 5.47
CA THR A 496 -7.23 -29.61 5.32
C THR A 496 -7.68 -30.54 6.44
N ARG A 497 -7.57 -31.86 6.24
CA ARG A 497 -7.87 -32.84 7.30
C ARG A 497 -7.07 -32.54 8.57
N GLN A 498 -5.79 -32.20 8.41
CA GLN A 498 -4.89 -31.95 9.52
C GLN A 498 -5.23 -30.65 10.27
N LEU A 499 -5.45 -29.53 9.55
CA LEU A 499 -5.77 -28.24 10.18
C LEU A 499 -7.13 -28.24 10.87
N VAL A 500 -8.11 -28.96 10.34
CA VAL A 500 -9.42 -29.12 11.00
C VAL A 500 -9.28 -29.89 12.31
N ALA A 501 -8.53 -30.98 12.33
CA ALA A 501 -8.24 -31.72 13.57
C ALA A 501 -7.47 -30.85 14.57
N TYR A 502 -6.42 -30.16 14.12
CA TYR A 502 -5.67 -29.22 14.96
C TYR A 502 -6.53 -28.08 15.52
N GLY A 503 -7.53 -27.59 14.77
CA GLY A 503 -8.45 -26.57 15.27
C GLY A 503 -9.33 -27.01 16.43
N LEU A 504 -9.35 -28.31 16.75
CA LEU A 504 -10.19 -28.93 17.77
C LEU A 504 -9.40 -29.52 18.95
N CYS A 505 -8.11 -29.80 18.77
CA CYS A 505 -7.21 -30.30 19.82
C CYS A 505 -6.83 -29.21 20.84
N ASP A 506 -6.60 -29.59 22.10
CA ASP A 506 -5.95 -28.70 23.07
C ASP A 506 -4.42 -28.77 22.93
N LEU A 507 -3.87 -29.96 22.64
CA LEU A 507 -2.46 -30.14 22.30
C LEU A 507 -2.34 -30.92 20.98
N PRO A 508 -1.29 -30.70 20.17
CA PRO A 508 -1.10 -31.40 18.91
C PRO A 508 -0.57 -32.83 19.11
N GLN A 509 -1.21 -33.59 20.00
CA GLN A 509 -0.87 -34.97 20.34
C GLN A 509 -1.56 -35.94 19.39
N GLU A 510 -0.87 -37.02 19.03
CA GLU A 510 -1.35 -37.99 18.04
C GLU A 510 -2.70 -38.61 18.42
N GLU A 511 -2.92 -38.90 19.71
CA GLU A 511 -4.19 -39.44 20.22
C GLU A 511 -5.39 -38.50 19.98
N GLU A 512 -5.25 -37.21 20.30
CA GLU A 512 -6.32 -36.21 20.08
C GLU A 512 -6.56 -36.00 18.59
N VAL A 513 -5.49 -35.92 17.79
CA VAL A 513 -5.60 -35.76 16.34
C VAL A 513 -6.36 -36.93 15.73
N ASN A 514 -6.02 -38.17 16.11
CA ASN A 514 -6.68 -39.37 15.62
C ASN A 514 -8.17 -39.40 15.98
N TYR A 515 -8.53 -39.00 17.20
CA TYR A 515 -9.93 -38.87 17.62
C TYR A 515 -10.73 -37.95 16.68
N TRP A 516 -10.18 -36.76 16.38
CA TRP A 516 -10.85 -35.83 15.47
C TRP A 516 -10.84 -36.30 14.01
N GLN A 517 -9.82 -37.02 13.57
CA GLN A 517 -9.82 -37.66 12.25
C GLN A 517 -10.94 -38.71 12.12
N GLU A 518 -11.20 -39.50 13.16
CA GLU A 518 -12.30 -40.47 13.16
C GLU A 518 -13.68 -39.78 13.03
N LYS A 519 -13.86 -38.64 13.71
CA LYS A 519 -15.09 -37.82 13.58
C LYS A 519 -15.24 -37.26 12.17
N ILE A 520 -14.16 -36.76 11.57
CA ILE A 520 -14.13 -36.30 10.16
C ILE A 520 -14.51 -37.44 9.22
N ASP A 521 -13.96 -38.65 9.42
CA ASP A 521 -14.29 -39.82 8.61
C ASP A 521 -15.76 -40.25 8.76
N GLY A 522 -16.34 -40.10 9.96
CA GLY A 522 -17.77 -40.30 10.19
C GLY A 522 -18.63 -39.36 9.35
N LEU A 523 -18.30 -38.07 9.34
CA LEU A 523 -19.00 -37.05 8.54
C LEU A 523 -18.85 -37.27 7.03
N LEU A 524 -17.67 -37.71 6.57
CA LEU A 524 -17.41 -38.08 5.17
C LEU A 524 -18.25 -39.29 4.74
N LYS A 525 -18.30 -40.34 5.58
CA LYS A 525 -19.14 -41.53 5.32
C LYS A 525 -20.63 -41.18 5.30
N GLY A 526 -21.04 -40.24 6.14
CA GLY A 526 -22.41 -39.71 6.19
C GLY A 526 -22.79 -38.80 5.02
N GLY A 527 -21.82 -38.41 4.17
CA GLY A 527 -22.07 -37.51 3.03
C GLY A 527 -22.37 -36.06 3.42
N ILE A 528 -22.12 -35.68 4.68
CA ILE A 528 -22.39 -34.33 5.21
C ILE A 528 -21.30 -33.35 4.78
N ILE A 529 -20.08 -33.85 4.62
CA ILE A 529 -18.94 -33.10 4.08
C ILE A 529 -18.34 -33.85 2.89
N THR A 530 -17.67 -33.10 2.01
CA THR A 530 -16.98 -33.63 0.83
C THR A 530 -15.47 -33.42 0.95
N TYR A 531 -14.67 -34.36 0.44
CA TYR A 531 -13.21 -34.28 0.46
C TYR A 531 -12.63 -34.25 -0.96
N ARG A 532 -11.94 -33.16 -1.30
CA ARG A 532 -11.26 -32.96 -2.58
C ARG A 532 -9.79 -33.38 -2.46
N ARG A 533 -9.50 -34.63 -2.85
CA ARG A 533 -8.17 -35.27 -2.69
C ARG A 533 -7.03 -34.53 -3.39
N GLN A 534 -7.28 -33.95 -4.56
CA GLN A 534 -6.23 -33.29 -5.38
C GLN A 534 -5.60 -32.10 -4.66
N ILE A 535 -6.40 -31.37 -3.88
CA ILE A 535 -5.99 -30.12 -3.25
C ILE A 535 -6.08 -30.18 -1.71
N ASP A 536 -6.31 -31.37 -1.15
CA ASP A 536 -6.50 -31.63 0.29
C ASP A 536 -7.49 -30.66 0.97
N GLU A 537 -8.77 -30.70 0.58
CA GLU A 537 -9.80 -29.79 1.11
C GLU A 537 -11.07 -30.50 1.58
N LEU A 538 -11.53 -30.17 2.78
CA LEU A 538 -12.86 -30.50 3.29
C LEU A 538 -13.84 -29.36 3.02
N ARG A 539 -15.06 -29.68 2.55
CA ARG A 539 -16.16 -28.72 2.32
C ARG A 539 -17.49 -29.21 2.87
N ILE A 540 -18.28 -28.29 3.41
CA ILE A 540 -19.61 -28.58 3.99
C ILE A 540 -20.74 -28.48 2.95
N TRP A 541 -20.58 -27.65 1.91
CA TRP A 541 -21.61 -27.44 0.91
C TRP A 541 -21.22 -28.07 -0.44
N GLN A 542 -22.22 -28.55 -1.18
CA GLN A 542 -22.09 -28.83 -2.61
C GLN A 542 -22.40 -27.54 -3.39
N GLY A 543 -21.40 -26.67 -3.54
CA GLY A 543 -21.50 -25.52 -4.43
C GLY A 543 -20.81 -25.82 -5.75
N SER A 544 -21.55 -25.67 -6.85
CA SER A 544 -21.09 -25.69 -8.25
C SER A 544 -20.18 -26.87 -8.60
N ASP A 545 -20.69 -27.85 -9.36
CA ASP A 545 -19.88 -28.92 -9.96
C ASP A 545 -18.69 -28.38 -10.78
N PHE A 546 -18.73 -27.09 -11.16
CA PHE A 546 -17.62 -26.39 -11.78
C PHE A 546 -16.52 -26.05 -10.77
N ASN A 547 -15.48 -26.90 -10.75
CA ASN A 547 -14.30 -26.69 -9.92
C ASN A 547 -13.30 -25.76 -10.63
N VAL A 548 -13.46 -24.46 -10.42
CA VAL A 548 -12.56 -23.41 -10.96
C VAL A 548 -11.09 -23.74 -10.67
N ASP A 549 -10.76 -24.25 -9.48
CA ASP A 549 -9.38 -24.53 -9.09
C ASP A 549 -8.78 -25.71 -9.89
N GLN A 550 -9.56 -26.75 -10.17
CA GLN A 550 -9.12 -27.87 -11.01
C GLN A 550 -8.95 -27.45 -12.48
N GLU A 551 -9.84 -26.59 -12.97
CA GLU A 551 -9.73 -26.03 -14.32
C GLU A 551 -8.50 -25.11 -14.45
N LEU A 552 -8.19 -24.32 -13.41
CA LEU A 552 -6.95 -23.53 -13.33
C LEU A 552 -5.69 -24.40 -13.29
N GLU A 553 -5.69 -25.52 -12.58
CA GLU A 553 -4.56 -26.47 -12.56
C GLU A 553 -4.38 -27.20 -13.90
N SER A 554 -5.49 -27.44 -14.63
CA SER A 554 -5.45 -28.03 -15.96
C SER A 554 -4.94 -27.06 -17.04
N TYR A 555 -4.96 -25.75 -16.75
CA TYR A 555 -4.48 -24.70 -17.63
C TYR A 555 -2.95 -24.75 -17.75
N GLN A 556 -2.47 -25.46 -18.76
CA GLN A 556 -1.06 -25.45 -19.15
C GLN A 556 -0.83 -24.37 -20.20
N ASP A 557 -0.22 -23.27 -19.79
CA ASP A 557 0.21 -22.23 -20.72
C ASP A 557 1.63 -22.52 -21.22
N SER A 558 1.74 -22.84 -22.51
CA SER A 558 3.02 -23.05 -23.20
C SER A 558 3.66 -21.75 -23.68
N GLU A 559 2.99 -20.61 -23.50
CA GLU A 559 3.46 -19.31 -23.99
C GLU A 559 4.51 -18.66 -23.07
N SER A 560 5.40 -17.85 -23.68
CA SER A 560 6.40 -17.10 -22.91
C SER A 560 5.76 -15.94 -22.15
N LEU A 561 6.39 -15.54 -21.04
CA LEU A 561 5.90 -14.43 -20.22
C LEU A 561 5.81 -13.12 -21.01
N VAL A 562 6.76 -12.88 -21.91
CA VAL A 562 6.77 -11.71 -22.83
C VAL A 562 5.50 -11.69 -23.66
N LYS A 563 5.11 -12.82 -24.26
CA LYS A 563 3.94 -12.90 -25.13
C LYS A 563 2.65 -12.66 -24.34
N LEU A 564 2.49 -13.36 -23.22
CA LEU A 564 1.33 -13.20 -22.33
C LEU A 564 1.15 -11.75 -21.88
N LEU A 565 2.22 -11.11 -21.39
CA LEU A 565 2.14 -9.72 -20.94
C LEU A 565 1.89 -8.74 -22.09
N SER A 566 2.47 -8.96 -23.27
CA SER A 566 2.24 -8.10 -24.44
C SER A 566 0.78 -8.11 -24.89
N GLU A 567 0.10 -9.25 -24.76
CA GLU A 567 -1.34 -9.39 -25.08
C GLU A 567 -2.23 -8.85 -23.95
N LEU A 568 -1.95 -9.20 -22.69
CA LEU A 568 -2.80 -8.87 -21.54
C LEU A 568 -2.64 -7.41 -21.08
N ARG A 569 -1.43 -6.85 -21.21
CA ARG A 569 -1.03 -5.51 -20.71
C ARG A 569 -0.08 -4.81 -21.69
N PRO A 570 -0.55 -4.43 -22.89
CA PRO A 570 0.29 -3.74 -23.86
C PRO A 570 0.81 -2.40 -23.31
N LEU A 571 2.12 -2.20 -23.46
CA LEU A 571 2.80 -1.02 -22.94
C LEU A 571 2.55 0.20 -23.83
N LYS A 572 2.15 1.32 -23.23
CA LYS A 572 2.00 2.58 -23.95
C LYS A 572 3.36 3.25 -24.17
N PRO A 573 3.60 3.88 -25.33
CA PRO A 573 4.84 4.61 -25.59
C PRO A 573 5.13 5.70 -24.56
N MET A 574 6.41 5.96 -24.32
CA MET A 574 6.87 6.96 -23.36
C MET A 574 7.40 8.21 -24.05
N VAL A 575 6.81 9.36 -23.74
CA VAL A 575 7.15 10.63 -24.37
C VAL A 575 8.33 11.29 -23.66
N ALA A 576 9.29 11.81 -24.42
CA ALA A 576 10.35 12.68 -23.92
C ALA A 576 9.77 14.08 -23.61
N GLN A 577 9.04 14.21 -22.49
CA GLN A 577 8.19 15.38 -22.21
C GLN A 577 8.96 16.70 -22.23
N ARG A 578 10.10 16.79 -21.53
CA ARG A 578 10.90 18.01 -21.44
C ARG A 578 11.43 18.43 -22.82
N HIS A 579 11.96 17.47 -23.58
CA HIS A 579 12.45 17.73 -24.94
C HIS A 579 11.31 18.16 -25.88
N SER A 580 10.16 17.49 -25.80
CA SER A 580 9.00 17.78 -26.64
C SER A 580 8.43 19.16 -26.34
N TYR A 581 8.38 19.56 -25.07
CA TYR A 581 8.01 20.91 -24.67
C TYR A 581 9.02 21.92 -25.18
N GLN A 582 10.33 21.73 -24.95
CA GLN A 582 11.32 22.74 -25.37
C GLN A 582 11.40 22.95 -26.89
N THR A 583 11.25 21.89 -27.68
CA THR A 583 11.40 21.94 -29.15
C THR A 583 10.07 22.08 -29.90
N GLY A 584 8.94 21.83 -29.24
CA GLY A 584 7.63 21.67 -29.88
C GLY A 584 7.45 20.36 -30.66
N THR A 585 8.50 19.53 -30.79
CA THR A 585 8.48 18.27 -31.57
C THR A 585 8.24 17.08 -30.67
N LEU A 586 7.14 16.36 -30.88
CA LEU A 586 6.82 15.15 -30.12
C LEU A 586 7.85 14.05 -30.43
N ARG A 587 8.64 13.68 -29.43
CA ARG A 587 9.57 12.54 -29.51
C ARG A 587 9.21 11.49 -28.47
N TYR A 588 9.19 10.22 -28.85
CA TYR A 588 8.78 9.15 -27.96
C TYR A 588 9.56 7.86 -28.16
N PHE A 589 9.62 7.07 -27.08
CA PHE A 589 10.22 5.74 -27.04
C PHE A 589 9.12 4.70 -27.04
N GLU A 590 9.23 3.68 -27.89
CA GLU A 590 8.36 2.51 -27.80
C GLU A 590 8.73 1.65 -26.61
N ARG A 591 7.72 1.04 -25.99
CA ARG A 591 7.89 0.23 -24.80
C ARG A 591 7.55 -1.23 -25.10
N HIS A 592 8.45 -2.12 -24.73
CA HIS A 592 8.39 -3.53 -25.08
C HIS A 592 8.81 -4.41 -23.91
N TYR A 593 8.17 -5.58 -23.78
CA TYR A 593 8.66 -6.65 -22.92
C TYR A 593 9.72 -7.46 -23.67
N LEU A 594 10.74 -7.92 -22.96
CA LEU A 594 11.93 -8.57 -23.52
C LEU A 594 12.34 -9.79 -22.68
N ASP A 595 12.83 -10.81 -23.36
CA ASP A 595 13.52 -11.97 -22.76
C ASP A 595 14.79 -12.32 -23.56
N SER A 596 15.48 -13.39 -23.15
CA SER A 596 16.70 -13.88 -23.80
C SER A 596 16.47 -14.31 -25.24
N PHE A 597 15.29 -14.87 -25.54
CA PHE A 597 14.91 -15.21 -26.92
C PHE A 597 14.74 -13.96 -27.79
N SER A 598 14.31 -12.86 -27.19
CA SER A 598 14.14 -11.57 -27.87
C SER A 598 15.48 -10.89 -28.22
N LEU A 599 16.59 -11.30 -27.61
CA LEU A 599 17.93 -10.74 -27.84
C LEU A 599 18.86 -11.59 -28.72
N LEU A 600 18.54 -12.87 -28.94
CA LEU A 600 19.43 -13.82 -29.61
C LEU A 600 18.93 -14.17 -31.02
N ASP A 601 19.72 -13.86 -32.05
CA ASP A 601 19.64 -14.59 -33.32
C ASP A 601 20.44 -15.90 -33.21
N ASN A 602 20.01 -16.95 -33.92
CA ASN A 602 20.56 -18.32 -33.91
C ASN A 602 22.05 -18.44 -34.31
N LYS A 603 22.76 -17.30 -34.47
CA LYS A 603 24.16 -17.20 -34.92
C LYS A 603 25.03 -16.21 -34.14
N GLY A 604 24.60 -15.76 -32.96
CA GLY A 604 25.42 -14.99 -32.02
C GLY A 604 25.26 -13.47 -32.08
N PHE A 605 25.08 -12.87 -30.89
CA PHE A 605 25.21 -11.46 -30.50
C PHE A 605 25.06 -10.39 -31.61
N LYS A 606 23.89 -10.33 -32.24
CA LYS A 606 23.38 -9.09 -32.86
C LYS A 606 22.04 -8.77 -32.22
N PRO A 607 21.79 -7.53 -31.77
CA PRO A 607 20.51 -7.18 -31.17
C PRO A 607 19.41 -7.25 -32.22
N LEU A 608 18.39 -8.07 -31.97
CA LEU A 608 17.13 -8.10 -32.73
C LEU A 608 16.16 -6.98 -32.31
N VAL A 609 16.53 -6.17 -31.32
CA VAL A 609 15.70 -5.12 -30.76
C VAL A 609 15.36 -4.10 -31.85
N LYS A 610 14.09 -4.06 -32.23
CA LYS A 610 13.53 -3.19 -33.27
C LYS A 610 12.20 -2.63 -32.80
N CYS A 611 11.95 -1.36 -33.13
CA CYS A 611 10.63 -0.77 -32.93
C CYS A 611 9.64 -1.32 -33.97
N ASP A 612 8.38 -1.48 -33.58
CA ASP A 612 7.32 -1.90 -34.50
C ASP A 612 6.92 -0.74 -35.42
N SER A 613 6.93 0.49 -34.90
CA SER A 613 6.70 1.69 -35.71
C SER A 613 8.00 2.31 -36.20
N ASP A 614 8.02 2.63 -37.49
CA ASP A 614 9.00 3.52 -38.12
C ASP A 614 8.92 4.96 -37.57
N THR A 615 7.96 5.22 -36.67
CA THR A 615 7.77 6.53 -36.03
C THR A 615 8.34 6.69 -34.64
N ALA A 616 8.92 5.64 -34.07
CA ALA A 616 9.60 5.71 -32.79
C ALA A 616 10.92 6.49 -32.90
N ASP A 617 11.32 7.14 -31.81
CA ASP A 617 12.60 7.86 -31.70
C ASP A 617 13.58 7.13 -30.78
N GLY A 618 13.16 6.03 -30.17
CA GLY A 618 13.94 5.21 -29.26
C GLY A 618 13.17 3.97 -28.80
N TYR A 619 13.88 3.06 -28.14
CA TYR A 619 13.36 1.79 -27.65
C TYR A 619 13.56 1.69 -26.13
N LEU A 620 12.51 1.30 -25.40
CA LEU A 620 12.54 1.08 -23.96
C LEU A 620 12.04 -0.34 -23.63
N GLY A 621 12.97 -1.22 -23.28
CA GLY A 621 12.72 -2.62 -22.98
C GLY A 621 12.57 -2.92 -21.50
N TYR A 622 11.69 -3.85 -21.17
CA TYR A 622 11.50 -4.41 -19.83
C TYR A 622 11.92 -5.87 -19.83
N TRP A 623 13.01 -6.17 -19.13
CA TRP A 623 13.63 -7.49 -19.11
C TRP A 623 12.92 -8.44 -18.15
N LEU A 624 12.56 -9.64 -18.64
CA LEU A 624 11.69 -10.61 -17.96
C LEU A 624 12.35 -11.96 -17.65
N ASP A 625 13.65 -12.09 -17.89
CA ASP A 625 14.41 -13.28 -17.52
C ASP A 625 15.27 -13.06 -16.28
N ASP A 626 15.42 -14.12 -15.49
CA ASP A 626 16.22 -14.11 -14.26
C ASP A 626 17.72 -13.90 -14.56
N ASP A 627 18.20 -14.44 -15.69
CA ASP A 627 19.57 -14.29 -16.15
C ASP A 627 19.75 -12.95 -16.87
N ILE A 628 20.34 -11.97 -16.18
CA ILE A 628 20.69 -10.68 -16.78
C ILE A 628 22.00 -10.82 -17.57
N PRO A 629 22.03 -10.51 -18.88
CA PRO A 629 23.26 -10.58 -19.67
C PRO A 629 24.30 -9.56 -19.19
N SER A 630 25.58 -9.86 -19.44
CA SER A 630 26.70 -8.98 -19.04
C SER A 630 26.73 -7.64 -19.78
N SER A 631 26.04 -7.53 -20.91
CA SER A 631 25.84 -6.29 -21.65
C SER A 631 24.54 -6.29 -22.43
N PHE A 632 24.02 -5.09 -22.65
CA PHE A 632 22.85 -4.84 -23.50
C PHE A 632 23.26 -4.00 -24.72
N PRO A 633 22.51 -4.07 -25.83
CA PRO A 633 22.83 -3.30 -27.03
C PRO A 633 22.68 -1.79 -26.81
N SER A 634 23.56 -1.03 -27.44
CA SER A 634 23.54 0.44 -27.35
C SER A 634 22.52 1.11 -28.27
N SER A 635 22.11 0.41 -29.34
CA SER A 635 21.14 0.88 -30.32
C SER A 635 20.32 -0.27 -30.91
N THR A 636 19.16 0.05 -31.47
CA THR A 636 18.33 -0.88 -32.24
C THR A 636 19.02 -1.22 -33.58
N VAL A 637 18.49 -2.21 -34.30
CA VAL A 637 18.96 -2.55 -35.66
C VAL A 637 18.98 -1.33 -36.59
N ASP A 638 18.02 -0.42 -36.42
CA ASP A 638 17.86 0.80 -37.22
C ASP A 638 18.59 2.02 -36.63
N GLY A 639 19.44 1.82 -35.60
CA GLY A 639 20.29 2.86 -35.02
C GLY A 639 19.59 3.78 -34.01
N LEU A 640 18.39 3.42 -33.52
CA LEU A 640 17.69 4.19 -32.49
C LEU A 640 18.28 3.91 -31.10
N PRO A 641 18.27 4.88 -30.17
CA PRO A 641 18.76 4.67 -28.81
C PRO A 641 17.94 3.62 -28.06
N VAL A 642 18.61 2.77 -27.28
CA VAL A 642 18.00 1.70 -26.47
C VAL A 642 18.16 1.99 -24.98
N ILE A 643 17.10 1.75 -24.24
CA ILE A 643 17.06 1.73 -22.77
C ILE A 643 16.48 0.39 -22.34
N ILE A 644 17.06 -0.26 -21.34
CA ILE A 644 16.55 -1.52 -20.78
C ILE A 644 16.46 -1.41 -19.26
N ILE A 645 15.33 -1.84 -18.70
CA ILE A 645 15.07 -1.88 -17.27
C ILE A 645 14.87 -3.35 -16.88
N THR A 646 15.64 -3.83 -15.90
CA THR A 646 15.46 -5.17 -15.35
C THR A 646 14.43 -5.18 -14.24
N ALA A 647 13.69 -6.29 -14.15
CA ALA A 647 12.75 -6.53 -13.06
C ALA A 647 13.39 -7.37 -11.96
N SER A 648 12.96 -7.10 -10.73
CA SER A 648 13.19 -7.93 -9.57
C SER A 648 11.93 -8.73 -9.28
N ASN A 649 12.07 -9.87 -8.59
CA ASN A 649 10.92 -10.66 -8.16
C ASN A 649 10.01 -11.18 -9.31
N LEU A 650 10.64 -11.55 -10.43
CA LEU A 650 9.99 -12.20 -11.57
C LEU A 650 9.17 -13.46 -11.22
N PRO A 651 9.52 -14.29 -10.21
CA PRO A 651 8.69 -15.44 -9.84
C PRO A 651 7.27 -15.06 -9.43
N ILE A 652 7.09 -13.96 -8.68
CA ILE A 652 5.75 -13.49 -8.28
C ILE A 652 5.01 -12.96 -9.50
N LEU A 653 5.66 -12.19 -10.37
CA LEU A 653 5.04 -11.71 -11.61
C LEU A 653 4.56 -12.88 -12.48
N ARG A 654 5.38 -13.93 -12.64
CA ARG A 654 5.02 -15.15 -13.39
C ARG A 654 3.78 -15.82 -12.80
N LEU A 655 3.70 -15.93 -11.47
CA LEU A 655 2.53 -16.50 -10.78
C LEU A 655 1.26 -15.69 -11.07
N ARG A 656 1.33 -14.35 -10.92
CA ARG A 656 0.18 -13.45 -11.11
C ARG A 656 -0.31 -13.39 -12.55
N VAL A 657 0.60 -13.35 -13.51
CA VAL A 657 0.24 -13.36 -14.94
C VAL A 657 -0.46 -14.66 -15.30
N ARG A 658 0.04 -15.81 -14.82
CA ARG A 658 -0.57 -17.12 -15.09
C ARG A 658 -1.96 -17.22 -14.47
N GLU A 659 -2.11 -16.84 -13.21
CA GLU A 659 -3.40 -16.85 -12.51
C GLU A 659 -4.45 -16.00 -13.23
N PHE A 660 -4.08 -14.76 -13.60
CA PHE A 660 -4.98 -13.87 -14.35
C PHE A 660 -5.30 -14.41 -15.75
N SER A 661 -4.30 -14.92 -16.48
CA SER A 661 -4.48 -15.50 -17.81
C SER A 661 -5.47 -16.66 -17.78
N ALA A 662 -5.28 -17.58 -16.83
CA ALA A 662 -6.12 -18.75 -16.66
C ALA A 662 -7.57 -18.38 -16.29
N LEU A 663 -7.78 -17.45 -15.36
CA LEU A 663 -9.12 -16.95 -15.00
C LEU A 663 -9.81 -16.22 -16.17
N ASN A 664 -9.05 -15.42 -16.93
CA ASN A 664 -9.56 -14.70 -18.11
C ASN A 664 -9.93 -15.66 -19.24
N TRP A 665 -9.16 -16.74 -19.42
CA TRP A 665 -9.49 -17.82 -20.34
C TRP A 665 -10.76 -18.55 -19.90
N LEU A 666 -10.89 -18.89 -18.61
CA LEU A 666 -12.07 -19.56 -18.07
C LEU A 666 -13.35 -18.73 -18.25
N ASP A 667 -13.33 -17.44 -17.88
CA ASP A 667 -14.51 -16.56 -18.04
C ASP A 667 -14.98 -16.48 -19.51
N LYS A 668 -14.06 -16.62 -20.47
CA LYS A 668 -14.35 -16.56 -21.92
C LYS A 668 -14.75 -17.89 -22.54
N THR A 669 -14.18 -19.00 -22.10
CA THR A 669 -14.26 -20.29 -22.81
C THR A 669 -15.06 -21.37 -22.09
N ALA A 670 -15.15 -21.32 -20.76
CA ALA A 670 -15.83 -22.36 -19.99
C ALA A 670 -17.36 -22.28 -20.19
N LYS A 671 -17.91 -23.24 -20.94
CA LYS A 671 -19.35 -23.33 -21.23
C LYS A 671 -20.18 -23.57 -19.97
N GLU A 672 -19.61 -24.23 -18.98
CA GLU A 672 -20.27 -24.56 -17.70
C GLU A 672 -20.57 -23.29 -16.88
N LEU A 673 -19.74 -22.25 -17.00
CA LEU A 673 -20.02 -20.92 -16.42
C LEU A 673 -21.24 -20.24 -17.05
N GLN A 674 -21.68 -20.64 -18.24
CA GLN A 674 -22.92 -20.12 -18.86
C GLN A 674 -24.19 -20.68 -18.23
N ALA A 675 -24.13 -21.88 -17.64
CA ALA A 675 -25.24 -22.52 -16.95
C ALA A 675 -25.26 -22.18 -15.45
N ASP A 676 -24.09 -22.06 -14.82
CA ASP A 676 -23.97 -21.78 -13.38
C ASP A 676 -23.71 -20.29 -13.12
N GLY A 677 -24.76 -19.58 -12.70
CA GLY A 677 -24.69 -18.14 -12.37
C GLY A 677 -23.88 -17.83 -11.11
N VAL A 678 -23.69 -18.79 -10.21
CA VAL A 678 -22.89 -18.63 -8.98
C VAL A 678 -21.41 -18.81 -9.30
N ALA A 679 -21.05 -19.87 -10.02
CA ALA A 679 -19.69 -20.10 -10.51
C ALA A 679 -19.20 -18.92 -11.37
N ARG A 680 -20.08 -18.37 -12.23
CA ARG A 680 -19.76 -17.18 -13.03
C ARG A 680 -19.47 -15.96 -12.18
N LYS A 681 -20.26 -15.70 -11.13
CA LYS A 681 -20.03 -14.58 -10.22
C LYS A 681 -18.71 -14.75 -9.45
N GLU A 682 -18.39 -15.98 -9.04
CA GLU A 682 -17.13 -16.30 -8.37
C GLU A 682 -15.91 -16.12 -9.28
N VAL A 683 -15.93 -16.69 -10.50
CA VAL A 683 -14.84 -16.51 -11.47
C VAL A 683 -14.62 -15.03 -11.78
N ARG A 684 -15.69 -14.26 -11.99
CA ARG A 684 -15.58 -12.81 -12.24
C ARG A 684 -15.03 -12.03 -11.05
N TYR A 685 -15.40 -12.41 -9.84
CA TYR A 685 -14.84 -11.81 -8.63
C TYR A 685 -13.35 -12.09 -8.52
N ARG A 686 -12.94 -13.37 -8.65
CA ARG A 686 -11.52 -13.77 -8.61
C ARG A 686 -10.72 -13.15 -9.76
N LEU A 687 -11.32 -13.02 -10.94
CA LEU A 687 -10.71 -12.35 -12.08
C LEU A 687 -10.40 -10.88 -11.76
N ALA A 688 -11.34 -10.16 -11.13
CA ALA A 688 -11.12 -8.78 -10.71
C ALA A 688 -10.05 -8.65 -9.63
N GLU A 689 -9.97 -9.62 -8.71
CA GLU A 689 -8.93 -9.66 -7.67
C GLU A 689 -7.54 -9.98 -8.26
N ALA A 690 -7.44 -10.99 -9.13
CA ALA A 690 -6.22 -11.34 -9.84
C ALA A 690 -5.75 -10.20 -10.77
N GLU A 691 -6.68 -9.49 -11.40
CA GLU A 691 -6.39 -8.30 -12.20
C GLU A 691 -5.70 -7.22 -11.35
N ARG A 692 -6.29 -6.91 -10.19
CA ARG A 692 -5.71 -5.94 -9.25
C ARG A 692 -4.31 -6.36 -8.79
N PHE A 693 -4.13 -7.62 -8.39
CA PHE A 693 -2.82 -8.10 -7.95
C PHE A 693 -1.76 -8.08 -9.06
N LEU A 694 -2.16 -8.38 -10.31
CA LEU A 694 -1.27 -8.27 -11.46
C LEU A 694 -0.84 -6.82 -11.69
N ASP A 695 -1.80 -5.87 -11.68
CA ASP A 695 -1.52 -4.45 -11.89
C ASP A 695 -0.65 -3.86 -10.77
N ASP A 696 -0.93 -4.21 -9.50
CA ASP A 696 -0.12 -3.83 -8.34
C ASP A 696 1.30 -4.41 -8.43
N THR A 697 1.45 -5.64 -8.91
CA THR A 697 2.77 -6.26 -9.11
C THR A 697 3.54 -5.55 -10.23
N LEU A 698 2.91 -5.30 -11.38
CA LEU A 698 3.52 -4.61 -12.51
C LEU A 698 3.95 -3.18 -12.19
N ALA A 699 3.22 -2.49 -11.30
CA ALA A 699 3.57 -1.14 -10.86
C ALA A 699 4.91 -1.10 -10.10
N ASN A 700 5.25 -2.19 -9.39
CA ASN A 700 6.43 -2.26 -8.52
C ASN A 700 7.60 -3.04 -9.14
N VAL A 701 7.32 -4.05 -9.97
CA VAL A 701 8.35 -5.01 -10.46
C VAL A 701 9.46 -4.34 -11.28
N PHE A 702 9.14 -3.25 -11.99
CA PHE A 702 10.07 -2.46 -12.80
C PHE A 702 10.42 -1.11 -12.17
N ASP A 703 10.16 -0.93 -10.87
CA ASP A 703 10.47 0.31 -10.19
C ASP A 703 11.99 0.51 -10.13
N VAL A 704 12.49 1.50 -10.87
CA VAL A 704 13.92 1.82 -10.95
C VAL A 704 14.54 2.23 -9.62
N ARG A 705 13.73 2.49 -8.58
CA ARG A 705 14.18 2.84 -7.22
C ARG A 705 14.66 1.64 -6.41
N GLU A 706 14.22 0.44 -6.76
CA GLU A 706 14.60 -0.79 -6.06
C GLU A 706 16.07 -1.13 -6.39
N GLU A 707 16.89 -1.41 -5.38
CA GLU A 707 18.34 -1.65 -5.57
C GLU A 707 18.65 -2.83 -6.50
N ASN A 708 17.71 -3.78 -6.61
CA ASN A 708 17.84 -4.95 -7.47
C ASN A 708 17.45 -4.69 -8.93
N ASN A 709 16.81 -3.55 -9.23
CA ASN A 709 16.41 -3.19 -10.59
C ASN A 709 17.53 -2.37 -11.25
N GLN A 710 18.07 -2.88 -12.34
CA GLN A 710 19.15 -2.25 -13.09
C GLN A 710 18.58 -1.50 -14.30
N CYS A 711 19.05 -0.27 -14.51
CA CYS A 711 18.74 0.49 -15.72
C CYS A 711 19.98 0.60 -16.61
N TRP A 712 19.84 0.17 -17.86
CA TRP A 712 20.86 0.24 -18.89
C TRP A 712 20.46 1.27 -19.94
N ILE A 713 21.31 2.25 -20.19
CA ILE A 713 21.09 3.29 -21.20
C ILE A 713 22.20 3.17 -22.23
N GLN A 714 21.84 2.91 -23.49
CA GLN A 714 22.78 2.74 -24.60
C GLN A 714 23.93 1.77 -24.27
N GLY A 715 23.61 0.68 -23.57
CA GLY A 715 24.55 -0.38 -23.20
C GLY A 715 25.40 -0.11 -21.95
N GLU A 716 25.25 1.05 -21.31
CA GLU A 716 25.92 1.39 -20.06
C GLU A 716 24.96 1.28 -18.88
N LEU A 717 25.43 0.69 -17.77
CA LEU A 717 24.67 0.64 -16.52
C LEU A 717 24.62 2.02 -15.88
N VAL A 718 23.42 2.53 -15.63
CA VAL A 718 23.17 3.86 -15.07
C VAL A 718 22.31 3.75 -13.82
N ASN A 719 22.79 4.34 -12.72
CA ASN A 719 22.00 4.44 -11.50
C ASN A 719 20.91 5.51 -11.65
N ILE A 720 19.65 5.12 -11.40
CA ILE A 720 18.47 5.98 -11.48
C ILE A 720 17.73 5.88 -10.14
N SER A 721 17.72 6.97 -9.37
CA SER A 721 17.06 7.01 -8.05
C SER A 721 15.61 7.48 -8.09
N SER A 722 15.08 7.84 -9.27
CA SER A 722 13.68 8.26 -9.42
C SER A 722 13.15 8.18 -10.85
N ILE A 723 11.83 8.08 -11.00
CA ILE A 723 11.12 8.19 -12.29
C ILE A 723 11.37 9.55 -12.97
N SER A 724 11.52 10.62 -12.19
CA SER A 724 11.87 11.95 -12.70
C SER A 724 13.26 11.95 -13.36
N GLN A 725 14.23 11.24 -12.76
CA GLN A 725 15.56 11.08 -13.33
C GLN A 725 15.54 10.23 -14.61
N LEU A 726 14.72 9.18 -14.68
CA LEU A 726 14.52 8.41 -15.92
C LEU A 726 13.96 9.30 -17.05
N ASN A 727 12.92 10.07 -16.77
CA ASN A 727 12.34 11.02 -17.74
C ASN A 727 13.34 12.09 -18.20
N PHE A 728 14.17 12.58 -17.27
CA PHE A 728 15.26 13.51 -17.59
C PHE A 728 16.26 12.87 -18.55
N ARG A 729 16.69 11.62 -18.29
CA ARG A 729 17.61 10.87 -19.14
C ARG A 729 17.05 10.62 -20.53
N ILE A 730 15.79 10.20 -20.65
CA ILE A 730 15.10 10.04 -21.94
C ILE A 730 15.13 11.35 -22.73
N SER A 731 14.83 12.48 -22.08
CA SER A 731 14.87 13.80 -22.75
C SER A 731 16.30 14.21 -23.16
N ARG A 732 17.31 13.89 -22.34
CA ARG A 732 18.73 14.13 -22.66
C ARG A 732 19.19 13.33 -23.87
N ILE A 733 18.75 12.07 -23.98
CA ILE A 733 19.05 11.23 -25.16
C ILE A 733 18.50 11.90 -26.42
N CYS A 734 17.25 12.38 -26.40
CA CYS A 734 16.69 13.11 -27.55
C CYS A 734 17.48 14.38 -27.91
N GLU A 735 17.97 15.14 -26.93
CA GLU A 735 18.84 16.31 -27.17
C GLU A 735 20.15 15.93 -27.87
N GLN A 736 20.76 14.81 -27.48
CA GLN A 736 22.02 14.31 -28.04
C GLN A 736 21.85 13.69 -29.42
N VAL A 737 20.76 12.95 -29.64
CA VAL A 737 20.48 12.26 -30.91
C VAL A 737 19.97 13.25 -31.96
N TYR A 738 19.20 14.26 -31.56
CA TYR A 738 18.58 15.21 -32.48
C TYR A 738 18.98 16.68 -32.24
N PRO A 739 20.29 17.02 -32.17
CA PRO A 739 20.77 18.35 -31.82
C PRO A 739 20.47 19.42 -32.88
N LYS A 740 20.17 18.99 -34.11
CA LYS A 740 19.82 19.85 -35.25
C LYS A 740 18.31 19.98 -35.46
N SER A 741 17.47 19.47 -34.55
CA SER A 741 16.01 19.61 -34.68
C SER A 741 15.60 21.07 -34.64
N PRO A 742 14.79 21.56 -35.59
CA PRO A 742 14.24 22.89 -35.51
C PRO A 742 13.28 23.00 -34.32
N ILE A 743 13.29 24.16 -33.65
CA ILE A 743 12.30 24.48 -32.61
C ILE A 743 11.07 25.03 -33.31
N LEU A 744 9.97 24.27 -33.31
CA LEU A 744 8.74 24.63 -34.02
C LEU A 744 7.51 24.35 -33.16
N TRP A 745 6.98 25.41 -32.58
CA TRP A 745 5.73 25.41 -31.80
C TRP A 745 4.50 25.57 -32.70
N ASN A 746 4.31 24.63 -33.61
CA ASN A 746 3.09 24.58 -34.41
C ASN A 746 2.72 23.13 -34.74
N GLU A 747 1.75 22.59 -34.01
CA GLU A 747 1.24 21.24 -34.24
C GLU A 747 0.62 21.03 -35.63
N LEU A 748 0.20 22.08 -36.34
CA LEU A 748 -0.34 21.95 -37.70
C LEU A 748 0.72 21.54 -38.71
N ILE A 749 1.99 21.84 -38.44
CA ILE A 749 3.14 21.49 -39.30
C ILE A 749 4.00 20.41 -38.65
N ASN A 750 4.15 20.45 -37.32
CA ASN A 750 5.01 19.55 -36.56
C ASN A 750 4.35 18.19 -36.30
N ARG A 751 3.91 17.54 -37.38
CA ARG A 751 3.28 16.21 -37.41
C ARG A 751 3.80 15.45 -38.62
N ARG A 752 3.91 14.13 -38.49
CA ARG A 752 4.35 13.25 -39.59
C ARG A 752 3.37 13.26 -40.77
N ASN A 753 2.07 13.25 -40.47
CA ASN A 753 1.00 13.34 -41.45
C ASN A 753 0.17 14.62 -41.22
N LEU A 754 0.09 15.47 -42.24
CA LEU A 754 -0.72 16.70 -42.20
C LEU A 754 -2.21 16.37 -42.36
N THR A 755 -3.06 17.13 -41.69
CA THR A 755 -4.51 17.09 -41.96
C THR A 755 -4.82 17.65 -43.35
N ALA A 756 -5.99 17.33 -43.92
CA ALA A 756 -6.40 17.91 -45.20
C ALA A 756 -6.37 19.45 -45.20
N GLN A 757 -6.82 20.05 -44.09
CA GLN A 757 -6.74 21.50 -43.87
C GLN A 757 -5.28 21.99 -43.78
N GLY A 758 -4.41 21.26 -43.06
CA GLY A 758 -2.99 21.57 -42.98
C GLY A 758 -2.27 21.50 -44.33
N MET A 759 -2.61 20.50 -45.17
CA MET A 759 -2.07 20.40 -46.53
C MET A 759 -2.51 21.56 -47.43
N MET A 760 -3.79 21.95 -47.38
CA MET A 760 -4.30 23.11 -48.13
C MET A 760 -3.65 24.41 -47.67
N ALA A 761 -3.56 24.61 -46.35
CA ALA A 761 -2.92 25.78 -45.75
C ALA A 761 -1.43 25.87 -46.08
N ARG A 762 -0.70 24.75 -46.01
CA ARG A 762 0.71 24.68 -46.44
C ARG A 762 0.85 25.05 -47.91
N ARG A 763 -0.04 24.57 -48.79
CA ARG A 763 -0.02 24.91 -50.21
C ARG A 763 -0.27 26.40 -50.46
N GLN A 764 -1.23 26.99 -49.74
CA GLN A 764 -1.50 28.43 -49.82
C GLN A 764 -0.31 29.26 -49.32
N LEU A 765 0.29 28.86 -48.20
CA LEU A 765 1.48 29.51 -47.66
C LEU A 765 2.65 29.45 -48.65
N ILE A 766 2.95 28.28 -49.22
CA ILE A 766 4.02 28.13 -50.24
C ILE A 766 3.72 29.02 -51.45
N SER A 767 2.47 29.05 -51.93
CA SER A 767 2.09 29.92 -53.05
C SER A 767 2.29 31.41 -52.71
N ALA A 768 1.99 31.82 -51.48
CA ALA A 768 2.21 33.17 -51.01
C ALA A 768 3.72 33.49 -50.88
N MET A 769 4.54 32.54 -50.43
CA MET A 769 6.00 32.68 -50.38
C MET A 769 6.61 32.93 -51.76
N VAL A 770 6.11 32.25 -52.80
CA VAL A 770 6.63 32.40 -54.18
C VAL A 770 6.19 33.71 -54.81
N ASN A 771 4.91 34.07 -54.68
CA ASN A 771 4.32 35.18 -55.43
C ASN A 771 4.44 36.53 -54.71
N ASN A 772 4.50 36.53 -53.38
CA ASN A 772 4.35 37.72 -52.55
C ASN A 772 5.49 37.88 -51.52
N SER A 773 6.68 37.31 -51.78
CA SER A 773 7.85 37.33 -50.88
C SER A 773 8.24 38.73 -50.37
N THR A 774 7.94 39.79 -51.13
CA THR A 774 8.29 41.18 -50.77
C THR A 774 7.19 41.90 -49.97
N MET A 775 6.04 41.25 -49.75
CA MET A 775 4.89 41.86 -49.07
C MET A 775 4.87 41.55 -47.57
N PRO A 776 4.41 42.48 -46.71
CA PRO A 776 4.07 42.18 -45.33
C PRO A 776 3.15 40.95 -45.24
N LYS A 777 3.52 39.99 -44.38
CA LYS A 777 2.79 38.72 -44.20
C LYS A 777 2.55 37.91 -45.48
N LEU A 778 3.37 38.11 -46.52
CA LEU A 778 3.18 37.49 -47.85
C LEU A 778 1.81 37.80 -48.48
N GLY A 779 1.17 38.90 -48.07
CA GLY A 779 -0.19 39.26 -48.51
C GLY A 779 -1.30 38.39 -47.92
N LEU A 780 -1.01 37.55 -46.92
CA LEU A 780 -2.02 36.75 -46.22
C LEU A 780 -2.86 37.63 -45.27
N THR A 781 -4.17 37.41 -45.24
CA THR A 781 -5.14 38.15 -44.42
C THR A 781 -6.05 37.20 -43.64
N GLY A 782 -6.55 37.62 -42.47
CA GLY A 782 -7.45 36.82 -41.64
C GLY A 782 -6.72 36.00 -40.56
N TYR A 783 -7.36 34.91 -40.11
CA TYR A 783 -6.89 34.06 -39.00
C TYR A 783 -6.92 32.56 -39.36
N GLY A 784 -6.80 32.24 -40.65
CA GLY A 784 -6.80 30.86 -41.15
C GLY A 784 -5.51 30.10 -40.80
N PRO A 785 -5.50 28.77 -40.98
CA PRO A 785 -4.35 27.93 -40.62
C PRO A 785 -3.05 28.33 -41.36
N GLU A 786 -3.13 28.82 -42.60
CA GLU A 786 -2.02 29.34 -43.40
C GLU A 786 -1.37 30.58 -42.77
N VAL A 787 -2.19 31.44 -42.15
CA VAL A 787 -1.73 32.63 -41.43
C VAL A 787 -1.01 32.20 -40.14
N THR A 788 -1.57 31.23 -39.40
CA THR A 788 -0.91 30.67 -38.20
C THR A 788 0.43 30.03 -38.55
N MET A 789 0.48 29.24 -39.63
CA MET A 789 1.70 28.63 -40.14
C MET A 789 2.76 29.68 -40.49
N TYR A 790 2.38 30.76 -41.18
CA TYR A 790 3.28 31.88 -41.48
C TYR A 790 3.89 32.47 -40.20
N PHE A 791 3.07 32.80 -39.20
CA PHE A 791 3.55 33.42 -37.97
C PHE A 791 4.55 32.53 -37.23
N SER A 792 4.21 31.26 -37.01
CA SER A 792 5.04 30.34 -36.23
C SER A 792 6.32 29.90 -36.95
N LEU A 793 6.27 29.72 -38.28
CA LEU A 793 7.38 29.13 -39.03
C LEU A 793 8.27 30.18 -39.67
N LEU A 794 7.71 31.27 -40.22
CA LEU A 794 8.48 32.22 -41.04
C LEU A 794 8.77 33.51 -40.28
N GLN A 795 7.81 34.05 -39.53
CA GLN A 795 8.00 35.31 -38.82
C GLN A 795 8.76 35.13 -37.50
N GLU A 796 8.33 34.19 -36.64
CA GLU A 796 9.00 33.90 -35.35
C GLU A 796 10.45 33.47 -35.52
N THR A 797 10.72 32.60 -36.50
CA THR A 797 12.09 32.15 -36.82
C THR A 797 12.90 33.23 -37.56
N GLY A 798 12.27 34.31 -38.02
CA GLY A 798 12.90 35.37 -38.80
C GLY A 798 13.34 34.96 -40.21
N ILE A 799 12.87 33.82 -40.74
CA ILE A 799 13.10 33.39 -42.13
C ILE A 799 12.50 34.42 -43.11
N HIS A 800 11.31 34.96 -42.78
CA HIS A 800 10.72 36.06 -43.52
C HIS A 800 10.84 37.35 -42.70
N ARG A 801 11.54 38.34 -43.26
CA ARG A 801 11.82 39.63 -42.61
C ARG A 801 11.70 40.76 -43.61
N ILE A 802 11.29 41.92 -43.13
CA ILE A 802 11.21 43.16 -43.91
C ILE A 802 12.05 44.20 -43.17
N SER A 803 13.27 44.46 -43.64
CA SER A 803 14.16 45.50 -43.11
C SER A 803 14.42 46.57 -44.17
N GLU A 804 14.73 47.80 -43.73
CA GLU A 804 15.06 48.92 -44.63
C GLU A 804 16.23 48.55 -45.56
N GLY A 805 15.90 48.30 -46.84
CA GLY A 805 16.85 48.05 -47.92
C GLY A 805 16.95 46.60 -48.43
N LEU A 806 16.40 45.60 -47.72
CA LEU A 806 16.42 44.19 -48.15
C LEU A 806 15.04 43.54 -47.91
N LYS A 807 14.36 43.17 -48.99
CA LYS A 807 13.09 42.44 -49.01
C LYS A 807 13.36 41.04 -49.53
N ASP A 808 13.65 40.10 -48.64
CA ASP A 808 14.11 38.77 -49.05
C ASP A 808 13.70 37.69 -48.04
N ILE A 809 13.58 36.45 -48.53
CA ILE A 809 13.47 35.24 -47.70
C ILE A 809 14.90 34.79 -47.40
N GLY A 810 15.35 34.99 -46.16
CA GLY A 810 16.72 34.73 -45.76
C GLY A 810 16.88 33.44 -44.97
N GLU A 811 18.12 33.11 -44.61
CA GLU A 811 18.38 32.15 -43.54
C GLU A 811 17.73 32.65 -42.25
N GLY A 812 16.96 31.78 -41.59
CA GLY A 812 16.28 32.10 -40.34
C GLY A 812 17.27 32.52 -39.26
N ARG A 813 16.81 33.31 -38.28
CA ARG A 813 17.54 33.56 -37.04
C ARG A 813 17.57 32.25 -36.25
N GLN A 814 18.49 31.34 -36.59
CA GLN A 814 18.90 30.31 -35.63
C GLN A 814 19.43 31.05 -34.41
N GLN A 815 18.73 30.94 -33.27
CA GLN A 815 19.35 31.22 -31.98
C GLN A 815 20.67 30.44 -31.96
N LEU A 816 21.75 31.19 -31.75
CA LEU A 816 23.11 30.72 -31.65
C LEU A 816 23.20 29.32 -31.03
N PHE A 817 23.74 28.37 -31.80
CA PHE A 817 24.55 27.30 -31.24
C PHE A 817 25.73 27.96 -30.51
N SER A 818 25.55 28.30 -29.24
CA SER A 818 26.64 28.62 -28.32
C SER A 818 26.50 27.75 -27.08
N LEU A 819 26.82 26.47 -27.21
CA LEU A 819 27.40 25.71 -26.12
C LEU A 819 28.92 25.94 -26.21
N ASN A 820 29.44 26.72 -25.27
CA ASN A 820 30.85 26.82 -24.87
C ASN A 820 31.90 26.40 -25.91
N THR A 821 32.33 27.35 -26.75
CA THR A 821 33.71 27.37 -27.26
C THR A 821 34.50 28.41 -26.50
N SER A 822 34.81 28.10 -25.24
CA SER A 822 35.93 28.69 -24.51
C SER A 822 36.93 27.56 -24.26
N LEU A 823 37.74 27.29 -25.27
CA LEU A 823 39.06 26.64 -25.27
C LEU A 823 39.31 26.13 -26.69
N VAL A 824 39.89 27.00 -27.53
CA VAL A 824 41.03 26.75 -28.43
C VAL A 824 41.21 28.06 -29.21
N SER A 825 41.87 29.02 -28.57
CA SER A 825 42.71 29.97 -29.30
C SER A 825 44.04 29.25 -29.59
N GLY A 826 44.36 29.08 -30.87
CA GLY A 826 45.60 28.47 -31.37
C GLY A 826 45.45 28.27 -32.88
N GLU A 827 45.57 29.36 -33.65
CA GLU A 827 46.78 29.79 -34.35
C GLU A 827 47.06 29.00 -35.64
N ASN A 828 47.01 29.73 -36.76
CA ASN A 828 47.91 29.50 -37.89
C ASN A 828 48.68 30.80 -38.09
N LYS A 829 49.75 30.97 -37.30
CA LYS A 829 50.92 31.73 -37.72
C LYS A 829 52.09 30.76 -37.74
N THR A 830 52.60 30.57 -38.94
CA THR A 830 53.88 29.96 -39.24
C THR A 830 55.00 30.66 -38.48
N SER A 831 55.92 29.84 -37.96
CA SER A 831 57.40 29.97 -37.94
C SER A 831 58.05 29.96 -36.55
N GLU A 832 58.86 28.91 -36.38
CA GLU A 832 60.14 28.83 -35.67
C GLU A 832 60.21 28.58 -34.15
N ASP A 833 60.94 27.51 -33.87
CA ASP A 833 61.86 27.27 -32.75
C ASP A 833 61.38 26.81 -31.36
N ASN A 834 61.76 25.53 -31.12
CA ASN A 834 62.52 25.03 -29.97
C ASN A 834 61.80 24.66 -28.65
N GLN A 835 61.91 23.34 -28.39
CA GLN A 835 62.39 22.70 -27.17
C GLN A 835 61.41 22.35 -26.01
N ILE A 836 61.26 21.02 -25.86
CA ILE A 836 61.48 20.21 -24.64
C ILE A 836 60.43 20.31 -23.50
N THR A 837 59.68 19.19 -23.38
CA THR A 837 59.05 18.48 -22.22
C THR A 837 59.53 18.78 -20.78
N PRO A 838 58.91 18.19 -19.72
CA PRO A 838 57.57 18.31 -19.09
C PRO A 838 57.76 18.73 -17.58
N PRO A 839 56.80 18.71 -16.60
CA PRO A 839 56.24 17.46 -16.01
C PRO A 839 54.87 17.52 -15.26
N ARG A 840 54.33 16.32 -15.02
CA ARG A 840 53.66 15.74 -13.82
C ARG A 840 52.73 16.57 -12.89
N HIS A 841 51.55 15.96 -12.67
CA HIS A 841 50.81 15.75 -11.40
C HIS A 841 50.79 16.87 -10.33
N THR A 842 49.60 17.27 -9.89
CA THR A 842 49.07 16.89 -8.56
C THR A 842 47.61 17.30 -8.37
N TYR A 843 46.92 16.50 -7.56
CA TYR A 843 45.58 16.63 -7.02
C TYR A 843 45.29 17.99 -6.36
N TYR A 844 44.05 18.48 -6.49
CA TYR A 844 43.11 18.70 -5.39
C TYR A 844 41.68 18.68 -5.92
#